data_AF-V2WSX0-F1
#
_entry.id   AF-V2WSX0-F1
#
_cell.length_a   1.000
_cell.length_b   1.000
_cell.length_c   1.000
_cell.angle_alpha   90.00
_cell.angle_beta   90.00
_cell.angle_gamma   90.00
#
_symmetry.space_group_name_H-M   'P 1'
#
loop_
_entity.id
_entity.type
_entity.pdbx_description
1 polymer ?
#
loop_
_entity_poly.entity_id
_entity_poly.type
_entity_poly.pdbx_seq_one_letter_code
_entity_poly.pdbx_strand_id
1 'polypeptide(L)'
;MGFSKFFSHQAPEPEAETETEQSSTFTLAVRCGISSEEGGIKGKIVDTLSSGVSNTNTAWGYINAYYTENQDTIQNVISKMLTVQIDSQAAEEGMRVVAKGLKALCQVHPFIGAAVISFNAVVILHLKRRENDKKLLAVHARMQDALSVLFHLRKMKHSQELGQDGISVEQRMVHLMSRIDKEIQETGSICDHYRKKNHISKMVKATIYEQRFAEKATLFIQYREELLDALSLHTALGIDAANSKLDRQQEQLGRMENKLDEMLNFFRRLDTPQERDAREFIENIGGPEKCVDSDEHVAELMNLCGDGPSMVRVSAADIEAALAGTKQAILKELDEDLDNALQRHMQLFERKLDVQRQELEETIKTSERNILAAMQAGAHERIRDEDLRAVWKEMNWKGSVKARHFVLALHDHYNDDLPTNKSTSELPRPSTGPDFLKEDKWALSYINISHVQPILEAFDDDGTGFITIKEVNAFVDSRPEGWTLPHWIAYWAAGWHVSIDKYKHRIYRLIQDMIKCAREVLPENRRSVDQYLSHLTFDRIELLLRSTRSLSHTFSADRYLIQATDAYTESEEKRLVRALDGMAYELDTPETVSLVTGPGRIERFIFPLIYLLMKRQHTIISLAKEYILDPDELITMSTTLHSVFEVLDDRIEGLASLFRQAHADIRGRFGNFAFGMLSYDIDVRVRDPKHNTLCTWQPPRNPYHHGFVSTVLDEQLQDPLSVLKHQPTLSGSIADSDVDIWHLYVALKLFSFSHISLFSL
;
A
#
# COMPACT_ATOMS: atom_id res chain seq x y z
N MET A 1 15.91 -62.26 -28.69
CA MET A 1 17.25 -62.83 -28.42
C MET A 1 17.92 -61.87 -27.43
N GLY A 2 18.44 -62.23 -26.27
CA GLY A 2 18.80 -63.54 -25.71
C GLY A 2 20.21 -63.41 -25.11
N PHE A 3 20.35 -63.04 -23.83
CA PHE A 3 20.43 -63.92 -22.64
C PHE A 3 21.85 -64.44 -22.31
N SER A 4 22.41 -63.97 -21.19
CA SER A 4 22.98 -64.80 -20.09
C SER A 4 23.18 -63.88 -18.86
N LYS A 5 22.69 -64.11 -17.62
CA LYS A 5 22.77 -65.28 -16.69
C LYS A 5 24.22 -65.58 -16.25
N PHE A 6 24.57 -65.86 -14.99
CA PHE A 6 23.86 -66.23 -13.73
C PHE A 6 24.64 -65.63 -12.50
N PHE A 7 24.30 -65.77 -11.19
CA PHE A 7 23.29 -66.57 -10.47
C PHE A 7 22.61 -65.82 -9.26
N SER A 8 22.74 -66.28 -8.00
CA SER A 8 21.94 -65.87 -6.81
C SER A 8 22.65 -66.06 -5.46
N HIS A 9 22.29 -65.28 -4.42
CA HIS A 9 21.78 -65.80 -3.13
C HIS A 9 21.02 -64.71 -2.32
N GLN A 10 20.47 -65.06 -1.15
CA GLN A 10 19.12 -64.62 -0.74
C GLN A 10 19.03 -64.14 0.74
N ALA A 11 18.07 -63.24 1.02
CA ALA A 11 17.50 -62.82 2.33
C ALA A 11 18.33 -61.86 3.23
N PRO A 12 17.68 -61.08 4.14
CA PRO A 12 16.36 -60.43 4.05
C PRO A 12 16.39 -58.90 4.41
N GLU A 13 15.25 -58.23 4.24
CA GLU A 13 15.02 -56.82 4.56
C GLU A 13 14.87 -56.56 6.08
N PRO A 14 15.17 -55.34 6.58
CA PRO A 14 14.57 -54.77 7.78
C PRO A 14 13.39 -53.86 7.41
N GLU A 15 12.26 -54.07 8.08
CA GLU A 15 11.02 -53.32 7.90
C GLU A 15 11.15 -51.86 8.36
N ALA A 16 10.53 -50.92 7.63
CA ALA A 16 10.40 -49.52 8.04
C ALA A 16 8.97 -49.27 8.54
N GLU A 17 8.77 -49.32 9.85
CA GLU A 17 7.46 -49.13 10.48
C GLU A 17 7.00 -47.67 10.52
N THR A 18 5.68 -47.50 10.59
CA THR A 18 4.95 -46.23 10.48
C THR A 18 4.31 -45.84 11.82
N GLU A 19 4.66 -44.67 12.39
CA GLU A 19 3.89 -44.01 13.46
C GLU A 19 3.94 -42.48 13.24
N THR A 20 2.87 -41.79 12.83
CA THR A 20 1.73 -41.28 13.62
C THR A 20 2.08 -40.29 14.74
N GLU A 21 2.26 -39.02 14.41
CA GLU A 21 2.22 -37.93 15.40
C GLU A 21 0.77 -37.63 15.83
N GLN A 22 0.40 -38.01 17.05
CA GLN A 22 -0.85 -37.59 17.70
C GLN A 22 -0.59 -36.63 18.88
N SER A 23 -1.09 -35.40 18.72
CA SER A 23 -1.61 -34.49 19.74
C SER A 23 -1.36 -34.83 21.22
N SER A 24 -0.30 -34.26 21.81
CA SER A 24 -0.12 -34.24 23.27
C SER A 24 -0.98 -33.14 23.93
N THR A 25 -2.09 -33.55 24.52
CA THR A 25 -2.95 -32.68 25.35
C THR A 25 -2.48 -32.75 26.80
N PHE A 26 -1.85 -31.69 27.31
CA PHE A 26 -1.34 -31.64 28.68
C PHE A 26 -2.48 -31.38 29.70
N THR A 27 -3.09 -32.44 30.21
CA THR A 27 -4.07 -32.39 31.31
C THR A 27 -3.38 -32.69 32.64
N LEU A 28 -3.06 -31.66 33.42
CA LEU A 28 -2.45 -31.83 34.76
C LEU A 28 -3.50 -32.20 35.81
N ALA A 29 -3.65 -33.51 36.06
CA ALA A 29 -4.46 -34.03 37.15
C ALA A 29 -3.71 -33.89 38.50
N VAL A 30 -4.17 -32.99 39.36
CA VAL A 30 -3.64 -32.82 40.72
C VAL A 30 -4.18 -33.93 41.63
N ARG A 31 -3.29 -34.78 42.15
CA ARG A 31 -3.63 -35.87 43.08
C ARG A 31 -3.49 -35.39 44.54
N CYS A 32 -4.57 -35.46 45.32
CA CYS A 32 -4.55 -35.08 46.74
C CYS A 32 -3.76 -36.07 47.62
N GLY A 33 -3.11 -35.54 48.68
CA GLY A 33 -2.25 -36.31 49.59
C GLY A 33 -1.86 -35.60 50.90
N ILE A 34 -2.80 -34.85 51.50
CA ILE A 34 -2.89 -34.44 52.93
C ILE A 34 -1.59 -34.21 53.73
N SER A 35 -1.32 -32.94 54.09
CA SER A 35 -1.09 -32.53 55.48
C SER A 35 -1.52 -31.06 55.69
N SER A 36 -1.71 -30.66 56.95
CA SER A 36 -2.34 -29.39 57.37
C SER A 36 -1.41 -28.17 57.34
N GLU A 37 -2.02 -26.99 57.42
CA GLU A 37 -1.41 -25.65 57.57
C GLU A 37 -0.80 -25.05 56.29
N GLU A 38 -1.49 -24.07 55.69
CA GLU A 38 -0.92 -22.83 55.09
C GLU A 38 -2.01 -21.96 54.41
N GLY A 39 -2.98 -21.49 55.20
CA GLY A 39 -3.99 -20.53 54.72
C GLY A 39 -3.42 -19.14 54.33
N GLY A 40 -2.18 -18.83 54.73
CA GLY A 40 -1.55 -17.53 54.48
C GLY A 40 -0.73 -17.42 53.19
N ILE A 41 -0.22 -18.54 52.65
CA ILE A 41 0.68 -18.50 51.48
C ILE A 41 -0.11 -18.41 50.17
N LYS A 42 -1.26 -19.09 50.05
CA LYS A 42 -2.12 -18.94 48.87
C LYS A 42 -2.65 -17.52 48.68
N GLY A 43 -3.02 -16.83 49.76
CA GLY A 43 -3.43 -15.41 49.71
C GLY A 43 -2.31 -14.54 49.14
N LYS A 44 -1.10 -14.61 49.72
CA LYS A 44 0.05 -13.83 49.24
C LYS A 44 0.49 -14.19 47.82
N ILE A 45 0.46 -15.47 47.42
CA ILE A 45 0.80 -15.86 46.05
C ILE A 45 -0.26 -15.36 45.06
N VAL A 46 -1.55 -15.45 45.38
CA VAL A 46 -2.62 -14.89 44.56
C VAL A 46 -2.51 -13.37 44.48
N ASP A 47 -2.27 -12.66 45.59
CA ASP A 47 -2.11 -11.20 45.57
C ASP A 47 -0.83 -10.74 44.84
N THR A 48 0.25 -11.52 44.90
CA THR A 48 1.51 -11.22 44.17
C THR A 48 1.38 -11.52 42.68
N LEU A 49 0.70 -12.61 42.30
CA LEU A 49 0.36 -12.91 40.91
C LEU A 49 -0.66 -11.90 40.35
N SER A 50 -1.70 -11.56 41.12
CA SER A 50 -2.70 -10.56 40.73
C SER A 50 -2.09 -9.17 40.60
N SER A 51 -1.19 -8.73 41.49
CA SER A 51 -0.50 -7.44 41.34
C SER A 51 0.54 -7.42 40.22
N GLY A 52 1.22 -8.55 39.95
CA GLY A 52 2.03 -8.74 38.74
C GLY A 52 1.22 -8.62 37.46
N VAL A 53 0.07 -9.32 37.39
CA VAL A 53 -0.86 -9.30 36.25
C VAL A 53 -1.59 -7.95 36.10
N SER A 54 -1.88 -7.26 37.21
CA SER A 54 -2.48 -5.92 37.17
C SER A 54 -1.53 -4.87 36.59
N ASN A 55 -0.21 -4.96 36.83
CA ASN A 55 0.75 -4.04 36.23
C ASN A 55 0.92 -4.28 34.71
N THR A 56 0.84 -5.53 34.24
CA THR A 56 0.87 -5.83 32.79
C THR A 56 -0.41 -5.41 32.05
N ASN A 57 -1.53 -5.20 32.74
CA ASN A 57 -2.82 -4.80 32.16
C ASN A 57 -2.93 -3.28 31.85
N THR A 58 -1.81 -2.55 31.85
CA THR A 58 -1.75 -1.13 31.47
C THR A 58 -0.90 -0.96 30.20
N ALA A 59 -1.17 0.06 29.39
CA ALA A 59 -0.33 0.39 28.23
C ALA A 59 1.15 0.56 28.62
N TRP A 60 1.40 1.09 29.82
CA TRP A 60 2.71 1.20 30.46
C TRP A 60 3.41 -0.15 30.72
N GLY A 61 2.64 -1.15 31.19
CA GLY A 61 3.11 -2.52 31.39
C GLY A 61 3.47 -3.18 30.07
N TYR A 62 2.62 -3.02 29.03
CA TYR A 62 2.88 -3.53 27.69
C TYR A 62 4.18 -2.97 27.10
N ILE A 63 4.39 -1.64 27.13
CA ILE A 63 5.61 -1.01 26.59
C ILE A 63 6.86 -1.51 27.30
N ASN A 64 6.81 -1.68 28.62
CA ASN A 64 7.96 -2.16 29.38
C ASN A 64 8.26 -3.65 29.15
N ALA A 65 7.24 -4.49 28.99
CA ALA A 65 7.41 -5.88 28.59
C ALA A 65 7.99 -5.97 27.17
N TYR A 66 7.39 -5.27 26.20
CA TYR A 66 7.83 -5.25 24.80
C TYR A 66 9.28 -4.77 24.66
N TYR A 67 9.66 -3.68 25.33
CA TYR A 67 11.04 -3.21 25.32
C TYR A 67 12.00 -4.26 25.91
N THR A 68 11.62 -4.94 26.99
CA THR A 68 12.51 -5.90 27.67
C THR A 68 12.74 -7.14 26.80
N GLU A 69 11.69 -7.64 26.14
CA GLU A 69 11.76 -8.73 25.16
C GLU A 69 12.62 -8.37 23.94
N ASN A 70 12.57 -7.12 23.49
CA ASN A 70 13.23 -6.64 22.28
C ASN A 70 14.52 -5.83 22.56
N GLN A 71 15.02 -5.83 23.80
CA GLN A 71 16.07 -4.91 24.25
C GLN A 71 17.35 -5.03 23.42
N ASP A 72 17.77 -6.25 23.11
CA ASP A 72 18.99 -6.49 22.33
C ASP A 72 18.85 -6.03 20.87
N THR A 73 17.65 -6.10 20.30
CA THR A 73 17.38 -5.57 18.96
C THR A 73 17.39 -4.04 18.98
N ILE A 74 16.74 -3.43 19.97
CA ILE A 74 16.62 -1.95 20.10
C ILE A 74 17.95 -1.29 20.47
N GLN A 75 18.81 -1.93 21.27
CA GLN A 75 20.09 -1.36 21.69
C GLN A 75 21.24 -1.66 20.71
N ASN A 76 21.21 -2.80 20.01
CA ASN A 76 22.28 -3.17 19.07
C ASN A 76 21.98 -2.80 17.60
N VAL A 77 20.97 -1.96 17.33
CA VAL A 77 20.63 -1.42 16.00
C VAL A 77 21.89 -0.94 15.28
N ILE A 78 22.58 0.06 15.84
CA ILE A 78 23.79 0.64 15.26
C ILE A 78 24.93 -0.38 15.19
N SER A 79 25.17 -1.13 16.27
CA SER A 79 26.31 -2.05 16.38
C SER A 79 26.27 -3.16 15.34
N LYS A 80 25.07 -3.54 14.86
CA LYS A 80 24.88 -4.48 13.75
C LYS A 80 24.85 -3.77 12.38
N MET A 81 24.17 -2.63 12.27
CA MET A 81 23.96 -1.93 10.99
C MET A 81 25.15 -1.12 10.47
N LEU A 82 26.10 -0.69 11.30
CA LEU A 82 27.28 0.10 10.87
C LEU A 82 28.56 -0.75 10.68
N THR A 83 28.42 -2.06 10.55
CA THR A 83 29.54 -2.93 10.15
C THR A 83 29.79 -2.87 8.64
N VAL A 84 30.90 -3.45 8.16
CA VAL A 84 31.23 -3.51 6.72
C VAL A 84 30.19 -4.31 5.90
N GLN A 85 29.39 -5.15 6.57
CA GLN A 85 28.35 -5.94 5.96
C GLN A 85 27.01 -5.60 6.61
N ILE A 86 26.29 -4.62 6.04
CA ILE A 86 24.89 -4.39 6.38
C ILE A 86 24.10 -5.62 5.96
N ASP A 87 23.64 -6.40 6.95
CA ASP A 87 22.62 -7.42 6.77
C ASP A 87 21.27 -6.72 6.61
N SER A 88 20.77 -6.65 5.38
CA SER A 88 19.51 -5.99 5.05
C SER A 88 18.32 -6.60 5.80
N GLN A 89 18.28 -7.92 5.99
CA GLN A 89 17.15 -8.58 6.66
C GLN A 89 17.13 -8.26 8.16
N ALA A 90 18.29 -8.34 8.82
CA ALA A 90 18.41 -7.93 10.21
C ALA A 90 18.15 -6.42 10.39
N ALA A 91 18.48 -5.60 9.39
CA ALA A 91 18.22 -4.17 9.41
C ALA A 91 16.71 -3.86 9.30
N GLU A 92 16.02 -4.46 8.34
CA GLU A 92 14.57 -4.33 8.16
C GLU A 92 13.78 -4.80 9.39
N GLU A 93 14.15 -5.94 9.99
CA GLU A 93 13.50 -6.43 11.21
C GLU A 93 13.75 -5.49 12.41
N GLY A 94 14.96 -4.92 12.51
CA GLY A 94 15.25 -3.85 13.47
C GLY A 94 14.30 -2.66 13.32
N MET A 95 14.06 -2.19 12.09
CA MET A 95 13.12 -1.09 11.81
C MET A 95 11.69 -1.46 12.22
N ARG A 96 11.23 -2.68 11.90
CA ARG A 96 9.89 -3.18 12.28
C ARG A 96 9.70 -3.17 13.80
N VAL A 97 10.69 -3.66 14.54
CA VAL A 97 10.69 -3.72 16.02
C VAL A 97 10.65 -2.31 16.63
N VAL A 98 11.51 -1.40 16.18
CA VAL A 98 11.53 -0.02 16.71
C VAL A 98 10.26 0.74 16.35
N ALA A 99 9.78 0.65 15.10
CA ALA A 99 8.53 1.31 14.67
C ALA A 99 7.33 0.87 15.52
N LYS A 100 7.17 -0.45 15.74
CA LYS A 100 6.11 -1.04 16.58
C LYS A 100 6.22 -0.59 18.04
N GLY A 101 7.43 -0.61 18.62
CA GLY A 101 7.65 -0.18 20.00
C GLY A 101 7.38 1.31 20.22
N LEU A 102 7.79 2.16 19.27
CA LEU A 102 7.52 3.60 19.33
C LEU A 102 6.03 3.90 19.12
N LYS A 103 5.32 3.16 18.26
CA LYS A 103 3.87 3.26 18.10
C LYS A 103 3.12 2.97 19.41
N ALA A 104 3.58 1.99 20.19
CA ALA A 104 3.05 1.75 21.54
C ALA A 104 3.40 2.88 22.51
N LEU A 105 4.64 3.37 22.49
CA LEU A 105 5.10 4.49 23.35
C LEU A 105 4.29 5.78 23.13
N CYS A 106 3.90 6.07 21.88
CA CYS A 106 3.04 7.19 21.51
C CYS A 106 1.68 7.18 22.23
N GLN A 107 1.16 6.00 22.61
CA GLN A 107 -0.12 5.90 23.34
C GLN A 107 -0.02 6.38 24.81
N VAL A 108 1.19 6.44 25.38
CA VAL A 108 1.43 7.00 26.72
C VAL A 108 2.00 8.41 26.67
N HIS A 109 2.76 8.75 25.62
CA HIS A 109 3.33 10.07 25.42
C HIS A 109 2.87 10.70 24.09
N PRO A 110 1.65 11.27 24.00
CA PRO A 110 1.13 11.79 22.73
C PRO A 110 2.02 12.86 22.05
N PHE A 111 2.82 13.60 22.81
CA PHE A 111 3.69 14.66 22.29
C PHE A 111 4.81 14.19 21.34
N ILE A 112 5.19 12.90 21.36
CA ILE A 112 6.13 12.34 20.37
C ILE A 112 5.43 11.89 19.07
N GLY A 113 4.09 11.97 19.02
CA GLY A 113 3.27 11.32 18.00
C GLY A 113 3.58 11.73 16.57
N ALA A 114 3.76 13.03 16.30
CA ALA A 114 4.05 13.51 14.94
C ALA A 114 5.30 12.83 14.34
N ALA A 115 6.43 12.88 15.05
CA ALA A 115 7.68 12.24 14.62
C ALA A 115 7.57 10.71 14.56
N VAL A 116 6.88 10.07 15.51
CA VAL A 116 6.69 8.61 15.52
C VAL A 116 5.81 8.13 14.37
N ILE A 117 4.74 8.85 14.02
CA ILE A 117 3.85 8.48 12.92
C ILE A 117 4.57 8.69 11.59
N SER A 118 5.26 9.82 11.39
CA SER A 118 6.08 10.05 10.19
C SER A 118 7.16 8.99 10.03
N PHE A 119 7.85 8.59 11.11
CA PHE A 119 8.81 7.48 11.07
C PHE A 119 8.15 6.15 10.68
N ASN A 120 7.02 5.81 11.29
CA ASN A 120 6.28 4.59 10.96
C ASN A 120 5.85 4.59 9.47
N ALA A 121 5.36 5.72 8.96
CA ALA A 121 4.97 5.85 7.55
C ALA A 121 6.16 5.70 6.60
N VAL A 122 7.30 6.38 6.85
CA VAL A 122 8.54 6.23 6.07
C VAL A 122 9.07 4.78 6.11
N VAL A 123 9.05 4.14 7.28
CA VAL A 123 9.46 2.73 7.44
C VAL A 123 8.53 1.80 6.67
N ILE A 124 7.20 1.99 6.73
CA ILE A 124 6.25 1.18 5.96
C ILE A 124 6.47 1.37 4.44
N LEU A 125 6.69 2.59 3.98
CA LEU A 125 6.99 2.89 2.57
C LEU A 125 8.31 2.27 2.11
N HIS A 126 9.33 2.20 2.97
CA HIS A 126 10.57 1.49 2.68
C HIS A 126 10.38 -0.03 2.64
N LEU A 127 9.74 -0.60 3.66
CA LEU A 127 9.61 -2.06 3.85
C LEU A 127 8.64 -2.75 2.88
N LYS A 128 7.84 -1.99 2.13
CA LYS A 128 6.97 -2.51 1.05
C LYS A 128 7.73 -2.80 -0.25
N ARG A 129 9.00 -2.37 -0.38
CA ARG A 129 9.73 -2.34 -1.67
C ARG A 129 10.87 -3.37 -1.73
N ARG A 130 11.15 -3.86 -2.94
CA ARG A 130 12.09 -4.98 -3.20
C ARG A 130 13.56 -4.57 -3.41
N GLU A 131 13.88 -3.26 -3.50
CA GLU A 131 15.26 -2.76 -3.70
C GLU A 131 16.01 -2.48 -2.39
N ASN A 132 17.06 -3.28 -2.13
CA ASN A 132 17.90 -3.21 -0.93
C ASN A 132 19.20 -2.42 -1.14
N ASP A 133 19.07 -1.11 -1.39
CA ASP A 133 20.19 -0.17 -1.38
C ASP A 133 20.76 0.03 0.04
N LYS A 134 22.05 -0.24 0.21
CA LYS A 134 22.76 -0.19 1.49
C LYS A 134 22.99 1.23 2.01
N LYS A 135 23.17 2.23 1.14
CA LYS A 135 23.34 3.64 1.52
C LYS A 135 22.03 4.16 2.11
N LEU A 136 20.90 3.83 1.49
CA LEU A 136 19.56 4.16 2.02
C LEU A 136 19.26 3.45 3.35
N LEU A 137 19.57 2.15 3.46
CA LEU A 137 19.46 1.40 4.71
C LEU A 137 20.27 2.07 5.83
N ALA A 138 21.47 2.57 5.54
CA ALA A 138 22.31 3.29 6.51
C ALA A 138 21.73 4.65 6.95
N VAL A 139 21.06 5.39 6.05
CA VAL A 139 20.33 6.63 6.42
C VAL A 139 19.15 6.30 7.34
N HIS A 140 18.34 5.30 6.98
CA HIS A 140 17.23 4.84 7.82
C HIS A 140 17.70 4.28 9.19
N ALA A 141 18.87 3.64 9.25
CA ALA A 141 19.50 3.19 10.50
C ALA A 141 19.82 4.36 11.45
N ARG A 142 20.33 5.49 10.94
CA ARG A 142 20.59 6.69 11.75
C ARG A 142 19.29 7.32 12.27
N MET A 143 18.26 7.39 11.41
CA MET A 143 16.92 7.85 11.79
C MET A 143 16.31 6.97 12.91
N GLN A 144 16.45 5.65 12.78
CA GLN A 144 15.97 4.68 13.78
C GLN A 144 16.71 4.81 15.13
N ASP A 145 18.02 4.98 15.13
CA ASP A 145 18.82 5.15 16.35
C ASP A 145 18.49 6.45 17.10
N ALA A 146 18.34 7.57 16.37
CA ALA A 146 17.90 8.84 16.94
C ALA A 146 16.57 8.67 17.69
N LEU A 147 15.57 8.04 17.06
CA LEU A 147 14.26 7.82 17.66
C LEU A 147 14.25 6.72 18.74
N SER A 148 15.18 5.77 18.70
CA SER A 148 15.33 4.74 19.75
C SER A 148 15.68 5.35 21.12
N VAL A 149 16.22 6.57 21.15
CA VAL A 149 16.39 7.36 22.39
C VAL A 149 15.06 7.57 23.11
N LEU A 150 13.95 7.72 22.39
CA LEU A 150 12.62 7.97 22.98
C LEU A 150 12.16 6.85 23.91
N PHE A 151 12.66 5.60 23.75
CA PHE A 151 12.35 4.52 24.69
C PHE A 151 12.79 4.78 26.14
N HIS A 152 13.64 5.79 26.41
CA HIS A 152 13.90 6.22 27.79
C HIS A 152 12.66 6.80 28.48
N LEU A 153 11.70 7.35 27.73
CA LEU A 153 10.43 7.85 28.24
C LEU A 153 9.62 6.75 28.96
N ARG A 154 9.82 5.45 28.64
CA ARG A 154 9.17 4.30 29.32
C ARG A 154 9.44 4.19 30.84
N LYS A 155 10.29 5.06 31.38
CA LYS A 155 10.61 5.18 32.81
C LYS A 155 9.86 6.34 33.50
N MET A 156 9.29 7.28 32.75
CA MET A 156 8.64 8.52 33.21
C MET A 156 7.11 8.42 33.09
N LYS A 157 6.35 8.25 34.17
CA LYS A 157 4.92 7.89 34.07
C LYS A 157 4.02 9.01 33.54
N HIS A 158 4.40 10.28 33.70
CA HIS A 158 3.61 11.42 33.23
C HIS A 158 4.50 12.41 32.46
N SER A 159 4.17 12.69 31.20
CA SER A 159 4.88 13.66 30.32
C SER A 159 4.98 15.08 30.90
N GLN A 160 4.06 15.38 31.82
CA GLN A 160 3.84 16.68 32.46
C GLN A 160 4.51 16.80 33.83
N GLU A 161 5.19 15.75 34.31
CA GLU A 161 6.07 15.87 35.48
C GLU A 161 7.10 16.98 35.22
N LEU A 162 7.21 17.92 36.16
CA LEU A 162 8.12 19.06 36.03
C LEU A 162 9.54 18.60 36.33
N GLY A 163 10.49 18.94 35.44
CA GLY A 163 11.90 18.85 35.73
C GLY A 163 12.31 19.82 36.84
N GLN A 164 13.55 19.71 37.30
CA GLN A 164 14.05 20.57 38.39
C GLN A 164 14.15 22.06 38.02
N ASP A 165 14.15 22.37 36.72
CA ASP A 165 14.07 23.73 36.17
C ASP A 165 12.63 24.23 35.99
N GLY A 166 11.63 23.47 36.45
CA GLY A 166 10.21 23.81 36.35
C GLY A 166 9.59 23.57 34.96
N ILE A 167 10.31 22.93 34.04
CA ILE A 167 9.86 22.65 32.67
C ILE A 167 9.61 21.15 32.50
N SER A 168 8.47 20.76 31.93
CA SER A 168 8.15 19.35 31.69
C SER A 168 8.97 18.74 30.54
N VAL A 169 9.05 17.41 30.48
CA VAL A 169 9.67 16.69 29.35
C VAL A 169 9.02 17.10 28.04
N GLU A 170 7.69 17.13 28.02
CA GLU A 170 6.87 17.52 26.89
C GLU A 170 7.24 18.93 26.39
N GLN A 171 7.22 19.94 27.25
CA GLN A 171 7.57 21.32 26.87
C GLN A 171 8.99 21.45 26.32
N ARG A 172 9.95 20.67 26.85
CA ARG A 172 11.34 20.68 26.37
C ARG A 172 11.48 20.01 24.99
N MET A 173 10.69 18.97 24.72
CA MET A 173 10.87 18.11 23.54
C MET A 173 9.91 18.42 22.39
N VAL A 174 8.78 19.10 22.59
CA VAL A 174 7.78 19.38 21.52
C VAL A 174 8.39 20.06 20.29
N HIS A 175 9.21 21.11 20.46
CA HIS A 175 9.87 21.77 19.32
C HIS A 175 10.92 20.88 18.64
N LEU A 176 11.63 20.06 19.41
CA LEU A 176 12.59 19.09 18.89
C LEU A 176 11.89 17.97 18.11
N MET A 177 10.73 17.51 18.57
CA MET A 177 9.90 16.53 17.88
C MET A 177 9.30 17.09 16.58
N SER A 178 8.88 18.36 16.56
CA SER A 178 8.41 19.00 15.32
C SER A 178 9.53 19.21 14.29
N ARG A 179 10.77 19.49 14.73
CA ARG A 179 11.95 19.52 13.85
C ARG A 179 12.26 18.13 13.28
N ILE A 180 12.35 17.13 14.15
CA ILE A 180 12.65 15.74 13.78
C ILE A 180 11.58 15.17 12.84
N ASP A 181 10.30 15.47 13.10
CA ASP A 181 9.19 15.12 12.21
C ASP A 181 9.46 15.60 10.77
N LYS A 182 9.62 16.92 10.55
CA LYS A 182 9.87 17.48 9.21
C LYS A 182 11.08 16.84 8.51
N GLU A 183 12.17 16.64 9.24
CA GLU A 183 13.39 16.05 8.69
C GLU A 183 13.25 14.56 8.33
N ILE A 184 12.37 13.82 9.03
CA ILE A 184 11.99 12.45 8.64
C ILE A 184 11.21 12.47 7.32
N GLN A 185 10.28 13.42 7.15
CA GLN A 185 9.50 13.55 5.91
C GLN A 185 10.41 13.92 4.72
N GLU A 186 11.29 14.91 4.92
CA GLU A 186 12.22 15.35 3.88
C GLU A 186 13.21 14.24 3.50
N THR A 187 13.81 13.56 4.49
CA THR A 187 14.71 12.42 4.24
C THR A 187 13.97 11.28 3.53
N GLY A 188 12.71 11.01 3.90
CA GLY A 188 11.86 10.05 3.22
C GLY A 188 11.67 10.37 1.73
N SER A 189 11.40 11.63 1.41
CA SER A 189 11.24 12.10 0.03
C SER A 189 12.54 12.00 -0.78
N ILE A 190 13.69 12.39 -0.21
CA ILE A 190 15.00 12.28 -0.89
C ILE A 190 15.31 10.81 -1.19
N CYS A 191 15.10 9.90 -0.23
CA CYS A 191 15.27 8.46 -0.43
C CYS A 191 14.29 7.88 -1.48
N ASP A 192 13.05 8.37 -1.53
CA ASP A 192 12.04 7.95 -2.51
C ASP A 192 12.34 8.46 -3.93
N HIS A 193 12.78 9.72 -4.05
CA HIS A 193 13.20 10.33 -5.32
C HIS A 193 14.38 9.58 -5.94
N TYR A 194 15.45 9.39 -5.15
CA TYR A 194 16.64 8.68 -5.62
C TYR A 194 16.32 7.24 -6.06
N ARG A 195 15.45 6.52 -5.33
CA ARG A 195 15.05 5.14 -5.71
C ARG A 195 14.43 5.07 -7.11
N LYS A 196 13.59 6.04 -7.47
CA LYS A 196 12.89 6.09 -8.78
C LYS A 196 13.80 6.39 -9.97
N LYS A 197 15.02 6.89 -9.75
CA LYS A 197 16.00 7.13 -10.81
C LYS A 197 16.54 5.79 -11.34
N ASN A 198 16.79 5.71 -12.65
CA ASN A 198 17.46 4.54 -13.25
C ASN A 198 18.94 4.46 -12.83
N HIS A 199 19.62 3.33 -13.07
CA HIS A 199 21.00 3.13 -12.63
C HIS A 199 21.95 4.20 -13.16
N ILE A 200 21.83 4.57 -14.44
CA ILE A 200 22.67 5.58 -15.08
C ILE A 200 22.48 6.96 -14.44
N SER A 201 21.25 7.42 -14.21
CA SER A 201 20.96 8.66 -13.47
C SER A 201 21.49 8.63 -12.03
N LYS A 202 21.36 7.49 -11.33
CA LYS A 202 21.93 7.27 -10.00
C LYS A 202 23.46 7.43 -10.03
N MET A 203 24.15 6.94 -11.06
CA MET A 203 25.61 7.06 -11.21
C MET A 203 26.05 8.49 -11.56
N VAL A 204 25.41 9.13 -12.53
CA VAL A 204 25.75 10.49 -13.01
C VAL A 204 25.66 11.53 -11.89
N LYS A 205 24.71 11.40 -10.96
CA LYS A 205 24.57 12.25 -9.77
C LYS A 205 24.98 11.57 -8.45
N ALA A 206 25.74 10.46 -8.48
CA ALA A 206 26.05 9.67 -7.29
C ALA A 206 26.66 10.52 -6.16
N THR A 207 27.61 11.38 -6.48
CA THR A 207 28.27 12.28 -5.52
C THR A 207 27.30 13.27 -4.87
N ILE A 208 26.35 13.82 -5.63
CA ILE A 208 25.36 14.79 -5.13
C ILE A 208 24.38 14.09 -4.19
N TYR A 209 23.88 12.90 -4.55
CA TYR A 209 23.00 12.12 -3.68
C TYR A 209 23.72 11.61 -2.43
N GLU A 210 24.97 11.11 -2.54
CA GLU A 210 25.79 10.70 -1.40
C GLU A 210 26.01 11.85 -0.42
N GLN A 211 26.24 13.07 -0.91
CA GLN A 211 26.30 14.26 -0.07
C GLN A 211 24.98 14.53 0.65
N ARG A 212 23.83 14.54 -0.06
CA ARG A 212 22.50 14.73 0.57
C ARG A 212 22.18 13.67 1.63
N PHE A 213 22.53 12.40 1.36
CA PHE A 213 22.37 11.32 2.33
C PHE A 213 23.28 11.49 3.54
N ALA A 214 24.51 11.98 3.36
CA ALA A 214 25.46 12.17 4.45
C ALA A 214 25.06 13.37 5.32
N GLU A 215 24.54 14.45 4.72
CA GLU A 215 23.94 15.60 5.39
C GLU A 215 22.78 15.14 6.30
N LYS A 216 21.79 14.42 5.75
CA LYS A 216 20.64 13.92 6.55
C LYS A 216 21.05 12.88 7.59
N ALA A 217 21.96 11.95 7.28
CA ALA A 217 22.48 10.99 8.25
C ALA A 217 23.19 11.67 9.42
N THR A 218 24.01 12.69 9.15
CA THR A 218 24.72 13.49 10.16
C THR A 218 23.73 14.26 11.05
N LEU A 219 22.67 14.80 10.46
CA LEU A 219 21.60 15.48 11.20
C LEU A 219 20.87 14.55 12.17
N PHE A 220 20.62 13.28 11.82
CA PHE A 220 20.07 12.31 12.78
C PHE A 220 21.03 11.95 13.92
N ILE A 221 22.35 11.93 13.67
CA ILE A 221 23.34 11.80 14.77
C ILE A 221 23.24 13.00 15.73
N GLN A 222 23.08 14.22 15.21
CA GLN A 222 22.84 15.40 16.05
C GLN A 222 21.51 15.32 16.81
N TYR A 223 20.41 14.90 16.17
CA TYR A 223 19.13 14.75 16.85
C TYR A 223 19.17 13.72 17.97
N ARG A 224 19.94 12.64 17.81
CA ARG A 224 20.20 11.67 18.88
C ARG A 224 20.85 12.33 20.11
N GLU A 225 21.83 13.20 19.89
CA GLU A 225 22.51 13.96 20.95
C GLU A 225 21.55 14.96 21.61
N GLU A 226 20.79 15.74 20.82
CA GLU A 226 19.79 16.69 21.34
C GLU A 226 18.69 15.99 22.17
N LEU A 227 18.24 14.80 21.78
CA LEU A 227 17.27 13.99 22.52
C LEU A 227 17.84 13.43 23.83
N LEU A 228 19.09 12.94 23.82
CA LEU A 228 19.77 12.49 25.04
C LEU A 228 19.98 13.65 26.02
N ASP A 229 20.39 14.82 25.54
CA ASP A 229 20.58 16.01 26.37
C ASP A 229 19.25 16.47 26.98
N ALA A 230 18.16 16.48 26.21
CA ALA A 230 16.82 16.85 26.70
C ALA A 230 16.35 15.93 27.84
N LEU A 231 16.55 14.61 27.70
CA LEU A 231 16.21 13.63 28.73
C LEU A 231 17.15 13.69 29.94
N SER A 232 18.45 13.93 29.72
CA SER A 232 19.46 14.03 30.78
C SER A 232 19.21 15.25 31.66
N LEU A 233 18.91 16.40 31.06
CA LEU A 233 18.59 17.64 31.79
C LEU A 233 17.28 17.51 32.58
N HIS A 234 16.33 16.68 32.14
CA HIS A 234 15.13 16.37 32.93
C HIS A 234 15.39 15.39 34.09
N THR A 235 16.35 14.45 33.94
CA THR A 235 16.59 13.36 34.91
C THR A 235 17.68 13.63 35.95
N ALA A 236 18.61 14.56 35.69
CA ALA A 236 19.75 14.86 36.56
C ALA A 236 19.59 16.19 37.33
N LEU A 237 20.22 16.26 38.50
CA LEU A 237 20.29 17.48 39.31
C LEU A 237 21.00 18.61 38.53
N GLY A 238 20.44 19.82 38.61
CA GLY A 238 20.78 20.91 37.70
C GLY A 238 22.18 21.52 37.82
N ILE A 239 22.43 22.53 36.98
CA ILE A 239 23.65 23.35 36.85
C ILE A 239 24.77 22.71 36.00
N ASP A 240 25.34 21.56 36.36
CA ASP A 240 26.56 21.05 35.69
C ASP A 240 26.36 20.63 34.22
N ALA A 241 25.22 19.99 33.91
CA ALA A 241 24.88 19.63 32.53
C ALA A 241 24.57 20.85 31.65
N ALA A 242 24.06 21.93 32.23
CA ALA A 242 23.76 23.17 31.52
C ALA A 242 25.05 23.97 31.23
N ASN A 243 25.97 24.05 32.19
CA ASN A 243 27.29 24.66 31.97
C ASN A 243 28.07 23.89 30.88
N SER A 244 28.04 22.55 30.94
CA SER A 244 28.66 21.67 29.93
C SER A 244 28.13 21.86 28.50
N LYS A 245 26.94 22.46 28.32
CA LYS A 245 26.35 22.73 27.00
C LYS A 245 26.92 24.00 26.36
N LEU A 246 27.24 25.01 27.18
CA LEU A 246 27.69 26.33 26.72
C LEU A 246 29.09 26.25 26.10
N ASP A 247 29.98 25.44 26.70
CA ASP A 247 31.32 25.17 26.16
C ASP A 247 31.31 24.38 24.83
N ARG A 248 30.24 23.61 24.54
CA ARG A 248 30.19 22.72 23.37
C ARG A 248 29.79 23.40 22.06
N GLN A 249 29.12 24.56 22.10
CA GLN A 249 28.53 25.15 20.89
C GLN A 249 29.58 25.63 19.86
N GLN A 250 30.76 26.07 20.30
CA GLN A 250 31.84 26.47 19.39
C GLN A 250 32.51 25.25 18.73
N GLU A 251 32.54 24.09 19.40
CA GLU A 251 33.12 22.86 18.88
C GLU A 251 32.17 22.06 17.97
N GLN A 252 30.87 22.37 17.97
CA GLN A 252 29.87 21.60 17.23
C GLN A 252 30.06 21.64 15.70
N LEU A 253 30.51 22.76 15.13
CA LEU A 253 30.69 22.88 13.67
C LEU A 253 31.78 21.94 13.13
N GLY A 254 33.00 21.99 13.70
CA GLY A 254 34.08 21.07 13.30
C GLY A 254 33.78 19.60 13.60
N ARG A 255 33.01 19.31 14.65
CA ARG A 255 32.49 17.95 14.91
C ARG A 255 31.47 17.51 13.86
N MET A 256 30.72 18.43 13.26
CA MET A 256 29.73 18.13 12.22
C MET A 256 30.39 17.88 10.87
N GLU A 257 31.39 18.66 10.49
CA GLU A 257 32.24 18.43 9.31
C GLU A 257 32.91 17.04 9.39
N ASN A 258 33.53 16.70 10.53
CA ASN A 258 34.11 15.37 10.75
C ASN A 258 33.07 14.23 10.63
N LYS A 259 31.86 14.40 11.18
CA LYS A 259 30.77 13.40 11.07
C LYS A 259 30.28 13.23 9.62
N LEU A 260 30.27 14.32 8.84
CA LEU A 260 29.91 14.30 7.42
C LEU A 260 30.95 13.50 6.61
N ASP A 261 32.24 13.78 6.83
CA ASP A 261 33.35 13.04 6.20
C ASP A 261 33.36 11.56 6.62
N GLU A 262 33.08 11.25 7.88
CA GLU A 262 32.90 9.86 8.35
C GLU A 262 31.75 9.15 7.63
N MET A 263 30.62 9.82 7.42
CA MET A 263 29.46 9.26 6.69
C MET A 263 29.74 9.08 5.19
N LEU A 264 30.40 10.03 4.52
CA LEU A 264 30.81 9.91 3.12
C LEU A 264 31.80 8.75 2.94
N ASN A 265 32.80 8.63 3.82
CA ASN A 265 33.74 7.51 3.80
C ASN A 265 33.09 6.17 4.18
N PHE A 266 31.98 6.19 4.92
CA PHE A 266 31.17 4.99 5.16
C PHE A 266 30.40 4.57 3.90
N PHE A 267 29.74 5.48 3.18
CA PHE A 267 29.04 5.16 1.93
C PHE A 267 29.98 4.61 0.85
N ARG A 268 31.18 5.16 0.70
CA ARG A 268 32.24 4.63 -0.19
C ARG A 268 32.62 3.17 0.11
N ARG A 269 32.42 2.69 1.34
CA ARG A 269 32.66 1.29 1.73
C ARG A 269 31.46 0.39 1.43
N LEU A 270 30.28 0.96 1.21
CA LEU A 270 29.05 0.24 0.87
C LEU A 270 28.87 0.05 -0.64
N ASP A 271 29.60 0.81 -1.48
CA ASP A 271 29.55 0.71 -2.94
C ASP A 271 29.65 -0.73 -3.42
N THR A 272 28.74 -1.13 -4.30
CA THR A 272 28.85 -2.33 -5.13
C THR A 272 30.08 -2.24 -6.04
N PRO A 273 30.60 -3.38 -6.57
CA PRO A 273 31.70 -3.34 -7.54
C PRO A 273 31.39 -2.43 -8.74
N GLN A 274 30.17 -2.55 -9.29
CA GLN A 274 29.69 -1.76 -10.43
C GLN A 274 29.71 -0.25 -10.14
N GLU A 275 29.26 0.19 -8.96
CA GLU A 275 29.33 1.61 -8.56
C GLU A 275 30.77 2.14 -8.48
N ARG A 276 31.73 1.31 -8.04
CA ARG A 276 33.15 1.72 -7.96
C ARG A 276 33.75 1.86 -9.35
N ASP A 277 33.55 0.84 -10.18
CA ASP A 277 34.09 0.80 -11.55
C ASP A 277 33.48 1.95 -12.37
N ALA A 278 32.17 2.22 -12.23
CA ALA A 278 31.49 3.36 -12.85
C ALA A 278 31.98 4.72 -12.33
N ARG A 279 32.23 4.87 -11.01
CA ARG A 279 32.76 6.13 -10.47
C ARG A 279 34.18 6.39 -10.94
N GLU A 280 35.06 5.38 -10.90
CA GLU A 280 36.44 5.48 -11.40
C GLU A 280 36.47 5.84 -12.89
N PHE A 281 35.57 5.27 -13.68
CA PHE A 281 35.39 5.62 -15.09
C PHE A 281 34.97 7.09 -15.31
N ILE A 282 33.95 7.57 -14.58
CA ILE A 282 33.48 8.97 -14.66
C ILE A 282 34.58 9.96 -14.21
N GLU A 283 35.33 9.62 -13.16
CA GLU A 283 36.48 10.40 -12.69
C GLU A 283 37.62 10.45 -13.73
N ASN A 284 37.91 9.33 -14.40
CA ASN A 284 38.96 9.22 -15.43
C ASN A 284 38.65 10.02 -16.71
N ILE A 285 37.38 10.06 -17.14
CA ILE A 285 36.93 10.96 -18.24
C ILE A 285 36.97 12.44 -17.79
N GLY A 286 36.88 12.66 -16.48
CA GLY A 286 37.05 13.96 -15.85
C GLY A 286 35.74 14.73 -15.71
N GLY A 287 34.67 14.04 -15.28
CA GLY A 287 33.39 14.62 -14.88
C GLY A 287 32.18 13.95 -15.56
N PRO A 288 31.02 13.88 -14.88
CA PRO A 288 29.79 13.31 -15.45
C PRO A 288 29.29 14.07 -16.70
N GLU A 289 29.64 15.34 -16.84
CA GLU A 289 29.30 16.19 -17.99
C GLU A 289 29.90 15.68 -19.30
N LYS A 290 31.03 14.97 -19.24
CA LYS A 290 31.77 14.45 -20.40
C LYS A 290 31.38 13.03 -20.79
N CYS A 291 30.50 12.37 -20.03
CA CYS A 291 29.99 11.05 -20.38
C CYS A 291 29.21 11.04 -21.70
N VAL A 292 28.75 12.21 -22.17
CA VAL A 292 28.00 12.37 -23.43
C VAL A 292 28.87 12.82 -24.61
N ASP A 293 30.15 13.13 -24.40
CA ASP A 293 31.05 13.63 -25.45
C ASP A 293 31.35 12.59 -26.54
N SER A 294 31.35 11.30 -26.17
CA SER A 294 31.57 10.17 -27.08
C SER A 294 30.52 9.09 -26.83
N ASP A 295 30.01 8.48 -27.90
CA ASP A 295 29.07 7.36 -27.78
C ASP A 295 29.78 6.09 -27.23
N GLU A 296 31.11 6.03 -27.31
CA GLU A 296 31.92 5.03 -26.60
C GLU A 296 31.82 5.19 -25.07
N HIS A 297 31.83 6.44 -24.57
CA HIS A 297 31.67 6.70 -23.13
C HIS A 297 30.29 6.30 -22.63
N VAL A 298 29.25 6.59 -23.43
CA VAL A 298 27.86 6.18 -23.13
C VAL A 298 27.74 4.66 -23.12
N ALA A 299 28.33 3.97 -24.11
CA ALA A 299 28.30 2.51 -24.19
C ALA A 299 29.01 1.83 -23.01
N GLU A 300 30.16 2.33 -22.59
CA GLU A 300 30.91 1.81 -21.45
C GLU A 300 30.16 2.05 -20.13
N LEU A 301 29.58 3.23 -19.92
CA LEU A 301 28.73 3.50 -18.75
C LEU A 301 27.49 2.59 -18.69
N MET A 302 26.83 2.33 -19.84
CA MET A 302 25.71 1.37 -19.91
C MET A 302 26.14 -0.04 -19.50
N ASN A 303 27.30 -0.51 -19.97
CA ASN A 303 27.83 -1.82 -19.62
C ASN A 303 28.16 -1.94 -18.12
N LEU A 304 28.78 -0.90 -17.53
CA LEU A 304 29.09 -0.85 -16.09
C LEU A 304 27.83 -0.83 -15.23
N CYS A 305 26.80 -0.10 -15.65
CA CYS A 305 25.49 -0.05 -14.97
C CYS A 305 24.65 -1.32 -15.13
N GLY A 306 25.04 -2.27 -15.99
CA GLY A 306 24.24 -3.46 -16.32
C GLY A 306 23.09 -3.22 -17.30
N ASP A 307 22.91 -1.99 -17.77
CA ASP A 307 21.91 -1.57 -18.77
C ASP A 307 22.41 -1.75 -20.23
N GLY A 308 23.58 -2.39 -20.41
CA GLY A 308 24.17 -2.67 -21.72
C GLY A 308 23.31 -3.62 -22.58
N PRO A 309 23.21 -3.40 -23.91
CA PRO A 309 22.44 -4.27 -24.78
C PRO A 309 23.03 -5.69 -24.78
N SER A 310 22.26 -6.66 -24.30
CA SER A 310 22.66 -8.07 -24.29
C SER A 310 23.09 -8.51 -25.70
N MET A 311 24.37 -8.90 -25.85
CA MET A 311 25.00 -9.14 -27.17
C MET A 311 24.41 -10.31 -27.98
N VAL A 312 23.31 -10.90 -27.55
CA VAL A 312 22.60 -11.97 -28.24
C VAL A 312 21.44 -11.40 -29.08
N ARG A 313 21.77 -11.03 -30.32
CA ARG A 313 20.83 -10.68 -31.41
C ARG A 313 20.07 -9.34 -31.29
N VAL A 314 20.80 -8.23 -31.19
CA VAL A 314 20.25 -6.87 -31.33
C VAL A 314 20.68 -6.29 -32.69
N SER A 315 19.84 -5.47 -33.36
CA SER A 315 20.24 -4.84 -34.64
C SER A 315 21.05 -3.56 -34.40
N ALA A 316 21.85 -3.15 -35.38
CA ALA A 316 22.66 -1.93 -35.27
C ALA A 316 21.80 -0.66 -35.01
N ALA A 317 20.60 -0.59 -35.60
CA ALA A 317 19.68 0.53 -35.40
C ALA A 317 19.09 0.57 -33.97
N ASP A 318 18.89 -0.59 -33.34
CA ASP A 318 18.41 -0.67 -31.96
C ASP A 318 19.51 -0.25 -30.97
N ILE A 319 20.78 -0.57 -31.26
CA ILE A 319 21.93 -0.13 -30.47
C ILE A 319 22.11 1.39 -30.58
N GLU A 320 22.03 1.95 -31.78
CA GLU A 320 22.11 3.40 -32.03
C GLU A 320 20.96 4.15 -31.33
N ALA A 321 19.73 3.62 -31.39
CA ALA A 321 18.58 4.17 -30.67
C ALA A 321 18.74 4.08 -29.14
N ALA A 322 19.29 2.99 -28.61
CA ALA A 322 19.56 2.84 -27.18
C ALA A 322 20.63 3.82 -26.69
N LEU A 323 21.74 3.99 -27.44
CA LEU A 323 22.78 4.97 -27.13
C LEU A 323 22.23 6.40 -27.15
N ALA A 324 21.44 6.76 -28.18
CA ALA A 324 20.81 8.07 -28.27
C ALA A 324 19.83 8.32 -27.10
N GLY A 325 19.03 7.31 -26.72
CA GLY A 325 18.12 7.37 -25.57
C GLY A 325 18.86 7.54 -24.24
N THR A 326 19.92 6.77 -23.99
CA THR A 326 20.75 6.91 -22.80
C THR A 326 21.44 8.28 -22.76
N LYS A 327 22.00 8.74 -23.89
CA LYS A 327 22.62 10.06 -24.01
C LYS A 327 21.64 11.19 -23.67
N GLN A 328 20.40 11.09 -24.15
CA GLN A 328 19.32 12.01 -23.79
C GLN A 328 18.94 11.92 -22.31
N ALA A 329 18.94 10.72 -21.71
CA ALA A 329 18.68 10.54 -20.28
C ALA A 329 19.78 11.16 -19.40
N ILE A 330 21.05 10.98 -19.76
CA ILE A 330 22.20 11.61 -19.08
C ILE A 330 22.09 13.14 -19.19
N LEU A 331 21.81 13.69 -20.38
CA LEU A 331 21.59 15.13 -20.56
C LEU A 331 20.40 15.65 -19.72
N LYS A 332 19.25 14.97 -19.73
CA LYS A 332 18.09 15.35 -18.90
C LYS A 332 18.43 15.34 -17.41
N GLU A 333 19.22 14.36 -16.95
CA GLU A 333 19.67 14.31 -15.56
C GLU A 333 20.66 15.44 -15.25
N LEU A 334 21.66 15.71 -16.10
CA LEU A 334 22.64 16.77 -15.90
C LEU A 334 22.00 18.18 -15.86
N ASP A 335 21.05 18.45 -16.77
CA ASP A 335 20.33 19.74 -16.83
C ASP A 335 19.29 19.89 -15.70
N GLU A 336 18.88 18.79 -15.04
CA GLU A 336 17.91 18.84 -13.96
C GLU A 336 18.55 19.30 -12.63
N ASP A 337 18.22 20.52 -12.22
CA ASP A 337 18.46 21.01 -10.87
C ASP A 337 17.79 20.09 -9.83
N LEU A 338 18.63 19.43 -9.03
CA LEU A 338 18.21 18.46 -8.02
C LEU A 338 17.32 19.07 -6.94
N ASP A 339 17.55 20.32 -6.53
CA ASP A 339 16.76 20.94 -5.46
C ASP A 339 15.36 21.28 -5.95
N ASN A 340 15.24 21.72 -7.21
CA ASN A 340 13.96 21.88 -7.90
C ASN A 340 13.24 20.52 -8.11
N ALA A 341 13.97 19.46 -8.47
CA ALA A 341 13.41 18.12 -8.63
C ALA A 341 12.88 17.56 -7.31
N LEU A 342 13.69 17.64 -6.24
CA LEU A 342 13.31 17.24 -4.88
C LEU A 342 12.13 18.04 -4.35
N GLN A 343 12.04 19.35 -4.63
CA GLN A 343 10.91 20.18 -4.21
C GLN A 343 9.61 19.79 -4.92
N ARG A 344 9.64 19.47 -6.22
CA ARG A 344 8.47 18.94 -6.94
C ARG A 344 8.06 17.58 -6.39
N HIS A 345 9.05 16.69 -6.21
CA HIS A 345 8.84 15.35 -5.67
C HIS A 345 8.28 15.36 -4.24
N MET A 346 8.68 16.33 -3.41
CA MET A 346 8.17 16.52 -2.05
C MET A 346 6.65 16.58 -2.01
N GLN A 347 6.01 17.28 -2.94
CA GLN A 347 4.56 17.46 -2.95
C GLN A 347 3.82 16.13 -3.15
N LEU A 348 4.35 15.24 -4.01
CA LEU A 348 3.83 13.89 -4.21
C LEU A 348 4.14 12.98 -3.00
N PHE A 349 5.33 13.10 -2.43
CA PHE A 349 5.73 12.33 -1.26
C PHE A 349 4.92 12.70 -0.01
N GLU A 350 4.68 13.98 0.26
CA GLU A 350 3.84 14.47 1.35
C GLU A 350 2.42 13.90 1.26
N ARG A 351 1.80 13.92 0.07
CA ARG A 351 0.48 13.29 -0.17
C ARG A 351 0.49 11.79 0.12
N LYS A 352 1.53 11.07 -0.35
CA LYS A 352 1.72 9.64 -0.09
C LYS A 352 1.89 9.35 1.41
N LEU A 353 2.63 10.21 2.10
CA LEU A 353 2.90 10.12 3.53
C LEU A 353 1.66 10.42 4.36
N ASP A 354 0.86 11.42 3.97
CA ASP A 354 -0.33 11.83 4.72
C ASP A 354 -1.46 10.80 4.68
N VAL A 355 -1.63 10.06 3.57
CA VAL A 355 -2.59 8.93 3.57
C VAL A 355 -2.09 7.79 4.47
N GLN A 356 -0.78 7.49 4.48
CA GLN A 356 -0.22 6.54 5.47
C GLN A 356 -0.33 7.06 6.91
N ARG A 357 -0.19 8.37 7.14
CA ARG A 357 -0.37 9.03 8.46
C ARG A 357 -1.79 8.85 8.96
N GLN A 358 -2.80 9.11 8.12
CA GLN A 358 -4.21 8.95 8.44
C GLN A 358 -4.55 7.49 8.80
N GLU A 359 -4.12 6.52 7.98
CA GLU A 359 -4.30 5.09 8.25
C GLU A 359 -3.67 4.67 9.61
N LEU A 360 -2.47 5.18 9.91
CA LEU A 360 -1.79 4.93 11.18
C LEU A 360 -2.51 5.57 12.37
N GLU A 361 -3.00 6.79 12.24
CA GLU A 361 -3.77 7.49 13.27
C GLU A 361 -5.10 6.80 13.58
N GLU A 362 -5.86 6.42 12.55
CA GLU A 362 -7.10 5.65 12.71
C GLU A 362 -6.83 4.30 13.39
N THR A 363 -5.76 3.62 12.99
CA THR A 363 -5.32 2.38 13.65
C THR A 363 -5.01 2.63 15.14
N ILE A 364 -4.35 3.73 15.50
CA ILE A 364 -4.05 4.08 16.90
C ILE A 364 -5.37 4.31 17.66
N LYS A 365 -6.22 5.22 17.18
CA LYS A 365 -7.53 5.58 17.76
C LYS A 365 -8.47 4.36 17.92
N THR A 366 -8.37 3.38 17.02
CA THR A 366 -9.19 2.15 17.05
C THR A 366 -8.58 1.06 17.95
N SER A 367 -7.25 1.02 18.07
CA SER A 367 -6.54 0.04 18.92
C SER A 367 -6.74 0.26 20.43
N GLU A 368 -7.03 1.49 20.85
CA GLU A 368 -7.29 1.89 22.25
C GLU A 368 -8.40 1.07 22.94
N ARG A 369 -9.33 0.47 22.18
CA ARG A 369 -10.54 -0.18 22.75
C ARG A 369 -10.52 -1.70 22.78
N ASN A 370 -9.70 -2.38 21.97
CA ASN A 370 -9.98 -3.77 21.57
C ASN A 370 -8.96 -4.83 22.02
N ILE A 371 -7.73 -4.46 22.41
CA ILE A 371 -6.65 -5.44 22.64
C ILE A 371 -6.90 -6.32 23.87
N LEU A 372 -7.47 -5.76 24.96
CA LEU A 372 -7.62 -6.47 26.24
C LEU A 372 -8.78 -7.48 26.26
N ALA A 373 -9.88 -7.23 25.53
CA ALA A 373 -11.04 -8.12 25.50
C ALA A 373 -10.88 -9.28 24.49
N ALA A 374 -10.27 -9.02 23.33
CA ALA A 374 -10.17 -9.97 22.23
C ALA A 374 -9.27 -11.20 22.51
N MET A 375 -8.43 -11.15 23.55
CA MET A 375 -7.55 -12.25 23.95
C MET A 375 -8.23 -13.31 24.84
N GLN A 376 -9.41 -13.03 25.39
CA GLN A 376 -10.12 -13.94 26.32
C GLN A 376 -11.46 -14.47 25.76
N ALA A 377 -12.01 -13.83 24.73
CA ALA A 377 -13.30 -14.17 24.14
C ALA A 377 -13.27 -15.47 23.31
N GLY A 378 -14.36 -16.22 23.34
CA GLY A 378 -14.59 -17.40 22.52
C GLY A 378 -14.56 -17.10 21.01
N ALA A 379 -14.38 -18.14 20.18
CA ALA A 379 -14.19 -17.94 18.73
C ALA A 379 -15.32 -17.13 18.07
N HIS A 380 -16.58 -17.46 18.37
CA HIS A 380 -17.77 -16.77 17.87
C HIS A 380 -18.01 -15.41 18.55
N GLU A 381 -17.59 -15.22 19.80
CA GLU A 381 -17.74 -13.95 20.55
C GLU A 381 -16.90 -12.81 19.95
N ARG A 382 -15.89 -13.15 19.15
CA ARG A 382 -15.06 -12.19 18.41
C ARG A 382 -15.69 -11.72 17.09
N ILE A 383 -16.85 -12.25 16.70
CA ILE A 383 -17.59 -11.84 15.49
C ILE A 383 -18.57 -10.72 15.84
N ARG A 384 -18.45 -9.59 15.14
CA ARG A 384 -19.26 -8.39 15.43
C ARG A 384 -20.72 -8.57 15.07
N ASP A 385 -21.01 -9.06 13.86
CA ASP A 385 -22.36 -9.24 13.35
C ASP A 385 -23.11 -10.35 14.12
N GLU A 386 -24.43 -10.21 14.29
CA GLU A 386 -25.22 -11.12 15.14
C GLU A 386 -25.58 -12.42 14.41
N ASP A 387 -26.00 -12.34 13.14
CA ASP A 387 -26.35 -13.50 12.32
C ASP A 387 -25.11 -14.38 12.09
N LEU A 388 -23.99 -13.76 11.69
CA LEU A 388 -22.74 -14.50 11.48
C LEU A 388 -22.21 -15.13 12.76
N ARG A 389 -22.40 -14.47 13.91
CA ARG A 389 -22.07 -15.02 15.24
C ARG A 389 -22.99 -16.18 15.62
N ALA A 390 -24.27 -16.16 15.23
CA ALA A 390 -25.20 -17.26 15.40
C ALA A 390 -24.76 -18.49 14.57
N VAL A 391 -24.53 -18.33 13.26
CA VAL A 391 -24.04 -19.40 12.37
C VAL A 391 -22.73 -20.01 12.88
N TRP A 392 -21.76 -19.17 13.28
CA TRP A 392 -20.46 -19.66 13.77
C TRP A 392 -20.57 -20.45 15.08
N LYS A 393 -21.54 -20.10 15.92
CA LYS A 393 -21.83 -20.77 17.19
C LYS A 393 -22.58 -22.08 16.98
N GLU A 394 -23.61 -22.09 16.14
CA GLU A 394 -24.41 -23.27 15.79
C GLU A 394 -23.54 -24.35 15.14
N MET A 395 -22.71 -23.96 14.17
CA MET A 395 -21.80 -24.87 13.47
C MET A 395 -20.52 -25.21 14.28
N ASN A 396 -20.39 -24.67 15.51
CA ASN A 396 -19.27 -24.87 16.43
C ASN A 396 -17.88 -24.64 15.79
N TRP A 397 -17.76 -23.59 14.97
CA TRP A 397 -16.52 -23.26 14.28
C TRP A 397 -15.50 -22.58 15.18
N LYS A 398 -14.22 -22.84 14.90
CA LYS A 398 -13.07 -22.30 15.65
C LYS A 398 -12.55 -21.02 14.98
N GLY A 399 -11.23 -20.90 14.76
CA GLY A 399 -10.62 -19.69 14.20
C GLY A 399 -10.90 -19.45 12.71
N SER A 400 -11.18 -20.52 11.95
CA SER A 400 -11.44 -20.50 10.52
C SER A 400 -12.35 -21.66 10.09
N VAL A 401 -12.92 -21.53 8.88
CA VAL A 401 -13.85 -22.47 8.26
C VAL A 401 -13.56 -22.59 6.76
N LYS A 402 -13.80 -23.76 6.14
CA LYS A 402 -13.71 -23.91 4.67
C LYS A 402 -14.77 -23.04 4.00
N ALA A 403 -14.36 -22.16 3.08
CA ALA A 403 -15.22 -21.08 2.60
C ALA A 403 -16.54 -21.56 1.96
N ARG A 404 -16.53 -22.69 1.23
CA ARG A 404 -17.76 -23.32 0.71
C ARG A 404 -18.74 -23.81 1.78
N HIS A 405 -18.27 -24.26 2.94
CA HIS A 405 -19.13 -24.72 4.02
C HIS A 405 -19.77 -23.53 4.76
N PHE A 406 -19.03 -22.42 4.86
CA PHE A 406 -19.53 -21.16 5.40
C PHE A 406 -20.74 -20.64 4.60
N VAL A 407 -20.62 -20.51 3.28
CA VAL A 407 -21.70 -19.98 2.43
C VAL A 407 -22.93 -20.89 2.45
N LEU A 408 -22.77 -22.21 2.55
CA LEU A 408 -23.90 -23.14 2.66
C LEU A 408 -24.63 -23.02 4.01
N ALA A 409 -23.92 -22.94 5.14
CA ALA A 409 -24.59 -22.75 6.43
C ALA A 409 -25.27 -21.38 6.55
N LEU A 410 -24.69 -20.34 5.94
CA LEU A 410 -25.29 -19.01 5.86
C LEU A 410 -26.58 -19.00 5.03
N HIS A 411 -26.59 -19.75 3.92
CA HIS A 411 -27.80 -20.00 3.14
C HIS A 411 -28.85 -20.75 3.96
N ASP A 412 -28.48 -21.81 4.67
CA ASP A 412 -29.42 -22.64 5.41
C ASP A 412 -30.03 -21.85 6.59
N HIS A 413 -29.21 -21.07 7.33
CA HIS A 413 -29.66 -20.18 8.41
C HIS A 413 -30.76 -19.22 7.95
N TYR A 414 -30.54 -18.45 6.87
CA TYR A 414 -31.55 -17.52 6.37
C TYR A 414 -32.77 -18.21 5.74
N ASN A 415 -32.67 -19.47 5.31
CA ASN A 415 -33.84 -20.24 4.82
C ASN A 415 -34.67 -20.85 5.96
N ASP A 416 -34.06 -21.27 7.07
CA ASP A 416 -34.78 -21.81 8.23
C ASP A 416 -35.52 -20.71 9.03
N ASP A 417 -35.02 -19.47 9.00
CA ASP A 417 -35.68 -18.29 9.58
C ASP A 417 -36.78 -17.67 8.70
N LEU A 418 -36.92 -18.08 7.43
CA LEU A 418 -38.06 -17.70 6.59
C LEU A 418 -39.33 -18.42 7.09
N PRO A 419 -40.44 -17.70 7.38
CA PRO A 419 -41.64 -18.27 7.99
C PRO A 419 -42.43 -19.17 7.01
N THR A 420 -41.97 -20.42 6.89
CA THR A 420 -42.46 -21.41 5.93
C THR A 420 -43.15 -22.55 6.66
N ASN A 421 -44.41 -22.33 7.09
CA ASN A 421 -45.37 -23.36 7.51
C ASN A 421 -44.87 -24.51 8.41
N LYS A 422 -43.96 -24.25 9.37
CA LYS A 422 -43.73 -25.16 10.49
C LYS A 422 -44.88 -25.04 11.49
N SER A 423 -45.99 -25.73 11.19
CA SER A 423 -47.09 -25.93 12.12
C SER A 423 -46.61 -26.62 13.39
N THR A 424 -47.17 -26.19 14.53
CA THR A 424 -47.12 -26.79 15.88
C THR A 424 -45.78 -26.85 16.63
N SER A 425 -45.73 -26.07 17.72
CA SER A 425 -44.97 -26.28 18.99
C SER A 425 -43.42 -26.24 18.89
N GLU A 426 -42.69 -25.26 19.42
CA GLU A 426 -42.67 -24.79 20.82
C GLU A 426 -42.07 -23.37 20.96
N LEU A 427 -42.39 -22.69 22.08
CA LEU A 427 -41.76 -21.51 22.71
C LEU A 427 -41.16 -20.39 21.82
N PRO A 428 -41.66 -19.12 21.90
CA PRO A 428 -41.08 -18.01 21.17
C PRO A 428 -39.69 -17.65 21.73
N ARG A 429 -38.64 -17.83 20.90
CA ARG A 429 -37.39 -17.07 21.07
C ARG A 429 -37.70 -15.58 20.90
N PRO A 430 -37.01 -14.66 21.61
CA PRO A 430 -37.17 -13.23 21.42
C PRO A 430 -36.55 -12.81 20.08
N SER A 431 -37.33 -12.91 19.00
CA SER A 431 -36.92 -12.45 17.69
C SER A 431 -36.93 -10.92 17.62
N THR A 432 -35.84 -10.38 17.07
CA THR A 432 -35.64 -8.97 16.74
C THR A 432 -36.55 -8.54 15.59
N GLY A 433 -37.80 -8.19 15.91
CA GLY A 433 -38.65 -7.32 15.09
C GLY A 433 -39.26 -7.92 13.80
N PRO A 434 -40.59 -8.08 13.71
CA PRO A 434 -41.29 -8.55 12.50
C PRO A 434 -41.19 -7.66 11.24
N ASP A 435 -40.58 -6.48 11.34
CA ASP A 435 -40.46 -5.53 10.22
C ASP A 435 -39.15 -5.66 9.43
N PHE A 436 -38.03 -6.08 10.05
CA PHE A 436 -36.74 -6.26 9.35
C PHE A 436 -36.83 -7.29 8.21
N LEU A 437 -37.50 -8.42 8.46
CA LEU A 437 -37.72 -9.49 7.48
C LEU A 437 -38.62 -9.10 6.28
N LYS A 438 -39.15 -7.87 6.20
CA LYS A 438 -39.89 -7.40 5.01
C LYS A 438 -38.99 -6.68 4.01
N GLU A 439 -38.00 -5.93 4.49
CA GLU A 439 -37.13 -5.12 3.64
C GLU A 439 -36.03 -5.97 2.98
N ASP A 440 -35.54 -7.01 3.68
CA ASP A 440 -34.48 -7.91 3.18
C ASP A 440 -34.94 -8.98 2.18
N LYS A 441 -36.25 -9.14 1.92
CA LYS A 441 -36.79 -10.27 1.12
C LYS A 441 -36.22 -10.37 -0.29
N TRP A 442 -35.96 -9.24 -0.93
CA TRP A 442 -35.39 -9.22 -2.27
C TRP A 442 -33.93 -9.70 -2.25
N ALA A 443 -33.15 -9.27 -1.24
CA ALA A 443 -31.74 -9.58 -1.08
C ALA A 443 -31.52 -11.07 -0.76
N LEU A 444 -32.38 -11.66 0.08
CA LEU A 444 -32.33 -13.10 0.40
C LEU A 444 -32.44 -14.00 -0.85
N SER A 445 -33.12 -13.56 -1.91
CA SER A 445 -33.22 -14.34 -3.16
C SER A 445 -31.87 -14.56 -3.86
N TYR A 446 -30.87 -13.72 -3.58
CA TYR A 446 -29.51 -13.83 -4.11
C TYR A 446 -28.59 -14.71 -3.25
N ILE A 447 -28.93 -14.95 -1.98
CA ILE A 447 -28.22 -15.91 -1.13
C ILE A 447 -28.69 -17.31 -1.52
N ASN A 448 -28.07 -17.90 -2.55
CA ASN A 448 -28.44 -19.21 -3.07
C ASN A 448 -27.25 -19.94 -3.75
N ILE A 449 -27.44 -21.22 -4.06
CA ILE A 449 -26.40 -22.12 -4.60
C ILE A 449 -25.75 -21.58 -5.88
N SER A 450 -26.46 -20.85 -6.74
CA SER A 450 -25.89 -20.29 -7.99
C SER A 450 -24.93 -19.13 -7.77
N HIS A 451 -24.98 -18.46 -6.61
CA HIS A 451 -24.10 -17.33 -6.26
C HIS A 451 -23.03 -17.70 -5.23
N VAL A 452 -22.85 -19.00 -4.92
CA VAL A 452 -21.86 -19.45 -3.94
C VAL A 452 -20.45 -18.98 -4.27
N GLN A 453 -20.05 -18.94 -5.54
CA GLN A 453 -18.69 -18.55 -5.92
C GLN A 453 -18.43 -17.03 -5.72
N PRO A 454 -19.28 -16.09 -6.22
CA PRO A 454 -19.14 -14.67 -5.89
C PRO A 454 -19.21 -14.34 -4.39
N ILE A 455 -20.12 -14.99 -3.63
CA ILE A 455 -20.23 -14.79 -2.18
C ILE A 455 -18.97 -15.30 -1.47
N LEU A 456 -18.48 -16.49 -1.84
CA LEU A 456 -17.25 -17.06 -1.30
C LEU A 456 -16.08 -16.09 -1.48
N GLU A 457 -15.87 -15.58 -2.69
CA GLU A 457 -14.78 -14.65 -3.02
C GLU A 457 -14.88 -13.29 -2.32
N ALA A 458 -16.05 -12.91 -1.79
CA ALA A 458 -16.22 -11.67 -1.04
C ALA A 458 -15.81 -11.81 0.44
N PHE A 459 -15.84 -13.02 1.00
CA PHE A 459 -15.33 -13.31 2.34
C PHE A 459 -13.90 -13.88 2.34
N ASP A 460 -13.54 -14.68 1.34
CA ASP A 460 -12.21 -15.28 1.09
C ASP A 460 -11.38 -14.30 0.24
N ASP A 461 -11.08 -13.12 0.79
CA ASP A 461 -10.43 -12.01 0.07
C ASP A 461 -8.97 -12.36 -0.29
N ASP A 462 -8.30 -13.15 0.54
CA ASP A 462 -6.95 -13.66 0.25
C ASP A 462 -6.93 -14.77 -0.82
N GLY A 463 -8.01 -15.56 -0.92
CA GLY A 463 -8.20 -16.63 -1.91
C GLY A 463 -7.67 -17.99 -1.46
N THR A 464 -7.40 -18.19 -0.18
CA THR A 464 -6.89 -19.45 0.41
C THR A 464 -7.93 -20.56 0.44
N GLY A 465 -9.22 -20.26 0.30
CA GLY A 465 -10.30 -21.23 0.43
C GLY A 465 -10.79 -21.43 1.87
N PHE A 466 -10.30 -20.63 2.81
CA PHE A 466 -10.67 -20.64 4.23
C PHE A 466 -11.02 -19.23 4.69
N ILE A 467 -12.18 -19.07 5.33
CA ILE A 467 -12.61 -17.81 5.90
C ILE A 467 -12.22 -17.78 7.38
N THR A 468 -11.51 -16.75 7.81
CA THR A 468 -11.17 -16.47 9.20
C THR A 468 -12.11 -15.45 9.84
N ILE A 469 -12.14 -15.41 11.18
CA ILE A 469 -12.89 -14.39 11.93
C ILE A 469 -12.45 -12.95 11.57
N LYS A 470 -11.18 -12.75 11.15
CA LYS A 470 -10.69 -11.43 10.73
C LYS A 470 -11.36 -10.99 9.45
N GLU A 471 -11.46 -11.87 8.46
CA GLU A 471 -12.08 -11.58 7.17
C GLU A 471 -13.60 -11.41 7.29
N VAL A 472 -14.26 -12.22 8.14
CA VAL A 472 -15.67 -12.01 8.49
C VAL A 472 -15.92 -10.61 9.04
N ASN A 473 -15.11 -10.19 10.02
CA ASN A 473 -15.23 -8.85 10.58
C ASN A 473 -14.86 -7.77 9.57
N ALA A 474 -13.85 -7.96 8.71
CA ALA A 474 -13.50 -7.01 7.66
C ALA A 474 -14.63 -6.86 6.62
N PHE A 475 -15.27 -7.96 6.22
CA PHE A 475 -16.43 -7.95 5.33
C PHE A 475 -17.59 -7.16 5.95
N VAL A 476 -17.90 -7.41 7.22
CA VAL A 476 -18.94 -6.69 7.99
C VAL A 476 -18.58 -5.22 8.18
N ASP A 477 -17.35 -4.90 8.58
CA ASP A 477 -16.86 -3.53 8.81
C ASP A 477 -16.80 -2.72 7.49
N SER A 478 -16.75 -3.40 6.33
CA SER A 478 -16.83 -2.77 4.99
C SER A 478 -18.25 -2.55 4.46
N ARG A 479 -19.29 -2.98 5.19
CA ARG A 479 -20.70 -2.83 4.81
C ARG A 479 -21.10 -1.35 4.77
N PRO A 480 -21.81 -0.87 3.73
CA PRO A 480 -22.26 0.51 3.67
C PRO A 480 -23.17 0.90 4.85
N GLU A 481 -23.11 2.16 5.26
CA GLU A 481 -23.97 2.66 6.34
C GLU A 481 -25.45 2.54 5.96
N GLY A 482 -26.27 2.06 6.91
CA GLY A 482 -27.69 1.80 6.70
C GLY A 482 -28.02 0.50 5.94
N TRP A 483 -27.04 -0.28 5.49
CA TRP A 483 -27.30 -1.57 4.83
C TRP A 483 -27.33 -2.72 5.83
N THR A 484 -28.24 -3.68 5.61
CA THR A 484 -28.28 -4.96 6.33
C THR A 484 -27.26 -5.95 5.76
N LEU A 485 -26.98 -7.04 6.49
CA LEU A 485 -26.09 -8.09 5.99
C LEU A 485 -26.61 -8.76 4.69
N PRO A 486 -27.91 -9.13 4.56
CA PRO A 486 -28.45 -9.62 3.30
C PRO A 486 -28.25 -8.67 2.11
N HIS A 487 -28.51 -7.36 2.28
CA HIS A 487 -28.29 -6.36 1.23
C HIS A 487 -26.84 -6.36 0.73
N TRP A 488 -25.88 -6.46 1.66
CA TRP A 488 -24.45 -6.48 1.32
C TRP A 488 -24.03 -7.78 0.61
N ILE A 489 -24.53 -8.94 1.07
CA ILE A 489 -24.30 -10.22 0.40
C ILE A 489 -24.92 -10.22 -1.01
N ALA A 490 -26.12 -9.66 -1.20
CA ALA A 490 -26.77 -9.57 -2.51
C ALA A 490 -25.99 -8.72 -3.52
N TYR A 491 -25.36 -7.62 -3.06
CA TYR A 491 -24.43 -6.86 -3.89
C TYR A 491 -23.25 -7.73 -4.34
N TRP A 492 -22.58 -8.46 -3.45
CA TRP A 492 -21.46 -9.33 -3.85
C TRP A 492 -21.88 -10.55 -4.68
N ALA A 493 -23.08 -11.08 -4.44
CA ALA A 493 -23.66 -12.20 -5.16
C ALA A 493 -23.93 -11.90 -6.64
N ALA A 494 -24.40 -10.69 -6.95
CA ALA A 494 -24.81 -10.29 -8.31
C ALA A 494 -24.52 -8.82 -8.67
N GLY A 495 -24.76 -7.86 -7.76
CA GLY A 495 -24.61 -6.42 -8.02
C GLY A 495 -23.20 -6.00 -8.46
N TRP A 496 -22.15 -6.60 -7.88
CA TRP A 496 -20.76 -6.35 -8.27
C TRP A 496 -20.49 -6.74 -9.73
N HIS A 497 -21.11 -7.82 -10.25
CA HIS A 497 -21.01 -8.18 -11.67
C HIS A 497 -21.71 -7.15 -12.57
N VAL A 498 -22.86 -6.63 -12.14
CA VAL A 498 -23.56 -5.53 -12.84
C VAL A 498 -22.67 -4.28 -12.92
N SER A 499 -21.98 -3.94 -11.82
CA SER A 499 -21.05 -2.81 -11.75
C SER A 499 -19.84 -3.01 -12.68
N ILE A 500 -19.20 -4.18 -12.65
CA ILE A 500 -18.09 -4.55 -13.57
C ILE A 500 -18.53 -4.43 -15.04
N ASP A 501 -19.70 -4.96 -15.39
CA ASP A 501 -20.22 -4.90 -16.76
C ASP A 501 -20.48 -3.44 -17.20
N LYS A 502 -21.03 -2.60 -16.31
CA LYS A 502 -21.20 -1.15 -16.52
C LYS A 502 -19.86 -0.44 -16.80
N TYR A 503 -18.83 -0.70 -16.00
CA TYR A 503 -17.49 -0.13 -16.22
C TYR A 503 -16.84 -0.64 -17.49
N LYS A 504 -16.93 -1.94 -17.80
CA LYS A 504 -16.45 -2.54 -19.05
C LYS A 504 -16.98 -1.79 -20.27
N HIS A 505 -18.29 -1.54 -20.32
CA HIS A 505 -18.94 -0.78 -21.39
C HIS A 505 -18.46 0.69 -21.46
N ARG A 506 -18.23 1.34 -20.31
CA ARG A 506 -17.72 2.73 -20.24
C ARG A 506 -16.27 2.84 -20.74
N ILE A 507 -15.39 1.91 -20.36
CA ILE A 507 -13.97 1.90 -20.74
C ILE A 507 -13.82 1.71 -22.26
N TYR A 508 -14.55 0.77 -22.88
CA TYR A 508 -14.53 0.60 -24.34
C TYR A 508 -14.87 1.90 -25.08
N ARG A 509 -15.91 2.63 -24.64
CA ARG A 509 -16.29 3.91 -25.27
C ARG A 509 -15.19 4.96 -25.13
N LEU A 510 -14.67 5.17 -23.91
CA LEU A 510 -13.59 6.14 -23.67
C LEU A 510 -12.38 5.86 -24.56
N ILE A 511 -11.93 4.61 -24.67
CA ILE A 511 -10.80 4.25 -25.54
C ILE A 511 -11.13 4.50 -27.03
N GLN A 512 -12.35 4.16 -27.48
CA GLN A 512 -12.78 4.45 -28.85
C GLN A 512 -12.83 5.96 -29.14
N ASP A 513 -13.20 6.79 -28.16
CA ASP A 513 -13.25 8.25 -28.29
C ASP A 513 -11.85 8.89 -28.20
N MET A 514 -10.94 8.35 -27.38
CA MET A 514 -9.51 8.70 -27.39
C MET A 514 -8.86 8.44 -28.76
N ILE A 515 -9.14 7.28 -29.37
CA ILE A 515 -8.64 6.90 -30.72
C ILE A 515 -9.22 7.80 -31.82
N LYS A 516 -10.45 8.32 -31.66
CA LYS A 516 -10.99 9.36 -32.56
C LYS A 516 -10.26 10.68 -32.35
N CYS A 517 -10.13 11.12 -31.10
CA CYS A 517 -9.47 12.39 -30.75
C CYS A 517 -8.02 12.46 -31.23
N ALA A 518 -7.26 11.35 -31.17
CA ALA A 518 -5.89 11.26 -31.66
C ALA A 518 -5.70 11.65 -33.15
N ARG A 519 -6.76 11.56 -33.97
CA ARG A 519 -6.73 12.00 -35.37
C ARG A 519 -6.76 13.53 -35.51
N GLU A 520 -7.33 14.20 -34.52
CA GLU A 520 -7.64 15.63 -34.49
C GLU A 520 -6.65 16.45 -33.64
N VAL A 521 -5.69 15.80 -32.97
CA VAL A 521 -4.64 16.51 -32.18
C VAL A 521 -3.69 17.32 -33.07
N LEU A 522 -3.08 18.34 -32.49
CA LEU A 522 -2.05 19.15 -33.14
C LEU A 522 -0.87 18.29 -33.63
N PRO A 523 -0.23 18.64 -34.77
CA PRO A 523 0.90 17.88 -35.32
C PRO A 523 2.04 17.63 -34.32
N GLU A 524 2.32 18.61 -33.45
CA GLU A 524 3.34 18.57 -32.41
C GLU A 524 3.07 17.48 -31.36
N ASN A 525 1.80 17.27 -31.03
CA ASN A 525 1.37 16.28 -30.04
C ASN A 525 1.26 14.86 -30.62
N ARG A 526 1.05 14.73 -31.94
CA ARG A 526 0.66 13.48 -32.59
C ARG A 526 1.59 12.32 -32.28
N ARG A 527 2.91 12.51 -32.36
CA ARG A 527 3.89 11.45 -32.06
C ARG A 527 3.74 10.91 -30.63
N SER A 528 3.61 11.80 -29.66
CA SER A 528 3.52 11.43 -28.24
C SER A 528 2.18 10.77 -27.91
N VAL A 529 1.08 11.26 -28.50
CA VAL A 529 -0.26 10.67 -28.36
C VAL A 529 -0.34 9.29 -29.03
N ASP A 530 0.23 9.12 -30.22
CA ASP A 530 0.29 7.85 -30.92
C ASP A 530 1.15 6.82 -30.15
N GLN A 531 2.27 7.25 -29.57
CA GLN A 531 3.12 6.43 -28.70
C GLN A 531 2.38 6.00 -27.42
N TYR A 532 1.65 6.93 -26.79
CA TYR A 532 0.82 6.67 -25.61
C TYR A 532 -0.28 5.63 -25.89
N LEU A 533 -1.07 5.82 -26.96
CA LEU A 533 -2.16 4.90 -27.32
C LEU A 533 -1.65 3.54 -27.85
N SER A 534 -0.38 3.45 -28.23
CA SER A 534 0.30 2.22 -28.63
C SER A 534 1.03 1.52 -27.48
N HIS A 535 0.99 2.06 -26.26
CA HIS A 535 1.69 1.52 -25.10
C HIS A 535 1.12 0.14 -24.66
N LEU A 536 1.98 -0.73 -24.12
CA LEU A 536 1.64 -2.11 -23.73
C LEU A 536 0.46 -2.18 -22.74
N THR A 537 0.25 -1.14 -21.94
CA THR A 537 -0.90 -1.06 -21.02
C THR A 537 -2.24 -1.10 -21.74
N PHE A 538 -2.38 -0.56 -22.96
CA PHE A 538 -3.63 -0.67 -23.74
C PHE A 538 -3.92 -2.10 -24.17
N ASP A 539 -2.88 -2.88 -24.49
CA ASP A 539 -3.05 -4.32 -24.75
C ASP A 539 -3.50 -5.05 -23.48
N ARG A 540 -2.95 -4.72 -22.31
CA ARG A 540 -3.39 -5.29 -21.03
C ARG A 540 -4.82 -4.92 -20.67
N ILE A 541 -5.26 -3.70 -20.99
CA ILE A 541 -6.68 -3.30 -20.87
C ILE A 541 -7.56 -4.14 -21.80
N GLU A 542 -7.16 -4.33 -23.07
CA GLU A 542 -7.90 -5.21 -24.00
C GLU A 542 -8.08 -6.61 -23.43
N LEU A 543 -7.00 -7.21 -22.93
CA LEU A 543 -7.01 -8.54 -22.33
C LEU A 543 -7.98 -8.64 -21.15
N LEU A 544 -7.93 -7.68 -20.22
CA LEU A 544 -8.81 -7.60 -19.05
C LEU A 544 -10.29 -7.40 -19.42
N LEU A 545 -10.57 -6.52 -20.39
CA LEU A 545 -11.94 -6.28 -20.88
C LEU A 545 -12.50 -7.51 -21.61
N ARG A 546 -11.66 -8.25 -22.33
CA ARG A 546 -12.05 -9.41 -23.14
C ARG A 546 -12.18 -10.70 -22.32
N SER A 547 -11.35 -10.91 -21.30
CA SER A 547 -11.41 -12.05 -20.38
C SER A 547 -12.65 -12.03 -19.48
N THR A 548 -13.03 -10.83 -19.01
CA THR A 548 -14.13 -10.63 -18.08
C THR A 548 -15.46 -11.02 -18.71
N ARG A 549 -16.16 -12.01 -18.13
CA ARG A 549 -17.47 -12.47 -18.61
C ARG A 549 -18.50 -11.33 -18.54
N SER A 550 -19.29 -11.16 -19.60
CA SER A 550 -20.42 -10.21 -19.58
C SER A 550 -21.58 -10.70 -18.72
N LEU A 551 -22.43 -9.78 -18.26
CA LEU A 551 -23.58 -10.08 -17.39
C LEU A 551 -24.64 -10.96 -18.09
N SER A 552 -25.21 -11.93 -17.36
CA SER A 552 -26.38 -12.70 -17.81
C SER A 552 -27.65 -11.85 -17.80
N HIS A 553 -28.49 -11.98 -18.84
CA HIS A 553 -29.73 -11.20 -19.01
C HIS A 553 -30.73 -11.32 -17.85
N THR A 554 -30.62 -12.38 -17.03
CA THR A 554 -31.46 -12.60 -15.84
C THR A 554 -31.32 -11.52 -14.76
N PHE A 555 -30.14 -10.89 -14.65
CA PHE A 555 -29.85 -9.92 -13.57
C PHE A 555 -30.29 -8.49 -13.88
N SER A 556 -30.48 -8.16 -15.16
CA SER A 556 -30.81 -6.79 -15.62
C SER A 556 -32.25 -6.34 -15.32
N ALA A 557 -33.04 -7.14 -14.58
CA ALA A 557 -34.46 -6.93 -14.35
C ALA A 557 -34.84 -6.56 -12.91
N ASP A 558 -33.98 -6.81 -11.91
CA ASP A 558 -34.28 -6.45 -10.51
C ASP A 558 -33.92 -4.99 -10.24
N ARG A 559 -34.96 -4.17 -10.01
CA ARG A 559 -34.82 -2.75 -9.72
C ARG A 559 -34.12 -2.47 -8.39
N TYR A 560 -34.35 -3.28 -7.36
CA TYR A 560 -33.77 -3.06 -6.03
C TYR A 560 -32.28 -3.36 -6.04
N LEU A 561 -31.87 -4.47 -6.67
CA LEU A 561 -30.46 -4.78 -6.87
C LEU A 561 -29.75 -3.68 -7.66
N ILE A 562 -30.35 -3.21 -8.76
CA ILE A 562 -29.76 -2.14 -9.59
C ILE A 562 -29.62 -0.84 -8.80
N GLN A 563 -30.68 -0.41 -8.10
CA GLN A 563 -30.65 0.83 -7.31
C GLN A 563 -29.61 0.78 -6.19
N ALA A 564 -29.51 -0.34 -5.46
CA ALA A 564 -28.50 -0.55 -4.43
C ALA A 564 -27.07 -0.56 -5.03
N THR A 565 -26.90 -1.25 -6.17
CA THR A 565 -25.63 -1.32 -6.90
C THR A 565 -25.17 0.04 -7.39
N ASP A 566 -26.06 0.84 -7.97
CA ASP A 566 -25.74 2.18 -8.47
C ASP A 566 -25.38 3.13 -7.33
N ALA A 567 -26.16 3.16 -6.25
CA ALA A 567 -25.87 4.00 -5.08
C ALA A 567 -24.51 3.66 -4.44
N TYR A 568 -24.22 2.36 -4.27
CA TYR A 568 -22.91 1.93 -3.76
C TYR A 568 -21.78 2.28 -4.73
N THR A 569 -21.95 1.96 -6.02
CA THR A 569 -20.94 2.22 -7.06
C THR A 569 -20.62 3.71 -7.17
N GLU A 570 -21.62 4.60 -7.07
CA GLU A 570 -21.41 6.05 -7.09
C GLU A 570 -20.66 6.54 -5.84
N SER A 571 -20.95 5.97 -4.66
CA SER A 571 -20.23 6.33 -3.43
C SER A 571 -18.75 5.91 -3.48
N GLU A 572 -18.46 4.74 -4.04
CA GLU A 572 -17.10 4.22 -4.25
C GLU A 572 -16.38 5.00 -5.37
N GLU A 573 -17.06 5.35 -6.47
CA GLU A 573 -16.51 6.23 -7.52
C GLU A 573 -16.11 7.59 -6.93
N LYS A 574 -16.95 8.19 -6.07
CA LYS A 574 -16.64 9.45 -5.35
C LYS A 574 -15.45 9.30 -4.38
N ARG A 575 -15.33 8.17 -3.67
CA ARG A 575 -14.17 7.92 -2.79
C ARG A 575 -12.88 7.81 -3.60
N LEU A 576 -12.88 7.04 -4.69
CA LEU A 576 -11.73 6.88 -5.57
C LEU A 576 -11.35 8.20 -6.26
N VAL A 577 -12.31 9.02 -6.67
CA VAL A 577 -12.04 10.37 -7.20
C VAL A 577 -11.30 11.22 -6.16
N ARG A 578 -11.80 11.32 -4.91
CA ARG A 578 -11.11 12.08 -3.85
C ARG A 578 -9.69 11.59 -3.58
N ALA A 579 -9.48 10.27 -3.60
CA ALA A 579 -8.16 9.68 -3.41
C ALA A 579 -7.21 9.95 -4.60
N LEU A 580 -7.73 9.91 -5.83
CA LEU A 580 -7.00 10.26 -7.05
C LEU A 580 -6.67 11.76 -7.11
N ASP A 581 -7.61 12.64 -6.76
CA ASP A 581 -7.38 14.08 -6.61
C ASP A 581 -6.27 14.36 -5.59
N GLY A 582 -6.29 13.63 -4.46
CA GLY A 582 -5.24 13.66 -3.44
C GLY A 582 -3.85 13.27 -3.96
N MET A 583 -3.76 12.45 -5.00
CA MET A 583 -2.50 12.08 -5.70
C MET A 583 -2.32 12.80 -7.05
N ALA A 584 -3.16 13.79 -7.38
CA ALA A 584 -3.25 14.44 -8.71
C ALA A 584 -3.31 13.46 -9.92
N TYR A 585 -3.89 12.27 -9.74
CA TYR A 585 -3.95 11.17 -10.71
C TYR A 585 -2.59 10.54 -11.07
N GLU A 586 -1.52 10.81 -10.33
CA GLU A 586 -0.19 10.23 -10.55
C GLU A 586 0.00 8.98 -9.67
N LEU A 587 -0.02 7.79 -10.27
CA LEU A 587 0.19 6.51 -9.58
C LEU A 587 1.55 5.92 -9.96
N ASP A 588 2.60 6.49 -9.39
CA ASP A 588 4.01 6.22 -9.70
C ASP A 588 4.52 4.82 -9.29
N THR A 589 3.92 4.18 -8.28
CA THR A 589 4.31 2.85 -7.81
C THR A 589 3.09 2.00 -7.38
N PRO A 590 3.23 0.66 -7.31
CA PRO A 590 2.19 -0.24 -6.79
C PRO A 590 1.68 0.12 -5.38
N GLU A 591 2.53 0.70 -4.53
CA GLU A 591 2.11 1.18 -3.21
C GLU A 591 1.20 2.42 -3.28
N THR A 592 1.40 3.32 -4.25
CA THR A 592 0.54 4.50 -4.48
C THR A 592 -0.83 4.07 -4.99
N VAL A 593 -0.89 3.04 -5.84
CA VAL A 593 -2.15 2.39 -6.24
C VAL A 593 -2.87 1.83 -5.01
N SER A 594 -2.15 1.05 -4.18
CA SER A 594 -2.69 0.42 -2.97
C SER A 594 -3.23 1.45 -1.97
N LEU A 595 -2.57 2.61 -1.87
CA LEU A 595 -2.99 3.76 -1.08
C LEU A 595 -4.31 4.38 -1.55
N VAL A 596 -4.52 4.49 -2.86
CA VAL A 596 -5.74 5.03 -3.46
C VAL A 596 -6.90 4.04 -3.39
N THR A 597 -6.64 2.75 -3.67
CA THR A 597 -7.68 1.72 -3.57
C THR A 597 -8.15 1.51 -2.13
N GLY A 598 -7.23 1.61 -1.16
CA GLY A 598 -7.46 1.21 0.22
C GLY A 598 -7.39 -0.32 0.39
N PRO A 599 -7.79 -0.85 1.56
CA PRO A 599 -7.71 -2.28 1.86
C PRO A 599 -8.67 -3.13 1.02
N GLY A 600 -8.26 -4.36 0.75
CA GLY A 600 -9.01 -5.38 0.01
C GLY A 600 -8.38 -5.73 -1.34
N ARG A 601 -8.91 -6.77 -2.00
CA ARG A 601 -8.39 -7.28 -3.28
C ARG A 601 -8.58 -6.30 -4.47
N ILE A 602 -7.57 -6.18 -5.33
CA ILE A 602 -7.51 -5.23 -6.47
C ILE A 602 -8.65 -5.44 -7.49
N GLU A 603 -9.18 -6.66 -7.59
CA GLU A 603 -10.31 -7.07 -8.41
C GLU A 603 -11.56 -6.19 -8.17
N ARG A 604 -11.76 -5.74 -6.92
CA ARG A 604 -12.84 -4.79 -6.54
C ARG A 604 -12.70 -3.43 -7.23
N PHE A 605 -11.47 -2.97 -7.42
CA PHE A 605 -11.15 -1.58 -7.76
C PHE A 605 -10.65 -1.39 -9.21
N ILE A 606 -10.11 -2.44 -9.84
CA ILE A 606 -9.41 -2.34 -11.14
C ILE A 606 -10.28 -1.73 -12.25
N PHE A 607 -11.55 -2.10 -12.35
CA PHE A 607 -12.49 -1.55 -13.33
C PHE A 607 -12.86 -0.07 -13.06
N PRO A 608 -13.34 0.30 -11.85
CA PRO A 608 -13.54 1.70 -11.47
C PRO A 608 -12.29 2.57 -11.68
N LEU A 609 -11.12 2.07 -11.27
CA LEU A 609 -9.85 2.80 -11.33
C LEU A 609 -9.42 3.05 -12.78
N ILE A 610 -9.39 2.02 -13.63
CA ILE A 610 -9.09 2.19 -15.06
C ILE A 610 -10.08 3.15 -15.71
N TYR A 611 -11.37 3.07 -15.41
CA TYR A 611 -12.36 4.01 -15.94
C TYR A 611 -12.09 5.47 -15.54
N LEU A 612 -11.77 5.74 -14.27
CA LEU A 612 -11.47 7.09 -13.79
C LEU A 612 -10.17 7.65 -14.39
N LEU A 613 -9.14 6.81 -14.52
CA LEU A 613 -7.89 7.15 -15.19
C LEU A 613 -8.13 7.45 -16.67
N MET A 614 -8.81 6.55 -17.42
CA MET A 614 -9.18 6.76 -18.82
C MET A 614 -10.00 8.04 -19.02
N LYS A 615 -10.91 8.38 -18.10
CA LYS A 615 -11.73 9.60 -18.15
C LYS A 615 -10.86 10.86 -18.05
N ARG A 616 -9.91 10.89 -17.11
CA ARG A 616 -8.94 12.00 -16.96
C ARG A 616 -8.03 12.11 -18.20
N GLN A 617 -7.51 10.98 -18.67
CA GLN A 617 -6.57 10.88 -19.78
C GLN A 617 -7.22 11.25 -21.13
N HIS A 618 -8.48 10.89 -21.35
CA HIS A 618 -9.27 11.35 -22.49
C HIS A 618 -9.41 12.88 -22.51
N THR A 619 -9.63 13.52 -21.35
CA THR A 619 -9.67 14.98 -21.25
C THR A 619 -8.34 15.61 -21.64
N ILE A 620 -7.20 15.06 -21.21
CA ILE A 620 -5.86 15.54 -21.59
C ILE A 620 -5.63 15.39 -23.11
N ILE A 621 -5.98 14.25 -23.71
CA ILE A 621 -5.90 14.04 -25.16
C ILE A 621 -6.87 14.97 -25.92
N SER A 622 -8.02 15.33 -25.35
CA SER A 622 -8.93 16.31 -25.98
C SER A 622 -8.36 17.73 -25.98
N LEU A 623 -7.60 18.13 -24.95
CA LEU A 623 -6.88 19.41 -24.90
C LEU A 623 -5.73 19.44 -25.93
N ALA A 624 -5.15 18.30 -26.28
CA ALA A 624 -4.10 18.18 -27.30
C ALA A 624 -4.54 18.60 -28.73
N LYS A 625 -5.83 18.89 -28.94
CA LYS A 625 -6.38 19.50 -30.16
C LYS A 625 -6.18 21.02 -30.23
N GLU A 626 -6.06 21.68 -29.08
CA GLU A 626 -5.98 23.14 -28.95
C GLU A 626 -4.62 23.62 -28.41
N TYR A 627 -3.95 22.79 -27.59
CA TYR A 627 -2.72 23.14 -26.89
C TYR A 627 -1.62 22.11 -27.16
N ILE A 628 -0.36 22.58 -27.25
CA ILE A 628 0.81 21.70 -27.23
C ILE A 628 0.96 21.17 -25.79
N LEU A 629 1.02 19.85 -25.64
CA LEU A 629 1.19 19.21 -24.33
C LEU A 629 2.66 19.19 -23.92
N ASP A 630 2.92 19.20 -22.61
CA ASP A 630 4.21 18.81 -22.07
C ASP A 630 4.44 17.31 -22.34
N PRO A 631 5.60 16.89 -22.91
CA PRO A 631 5.90 15.48 -23.15
C PRO A 631 5.83 14.60 -21.89
N ASP A 632 6.17 15.13 -20.71
CA ASP A 632 6.21 14.34 -19.47
C ASP A 632 4.79 13.97 -18.99
N GLU A 633 3.73 14.72 -19.34
CA GLU A 633 2.32 14.40 -18.99
C GLU A 633 1.91 13.01 -19.53
N LEU A 634 2.22 12.71 -20.79
CA LEU A 634 1.88 11.43 -21.43
C LEU A 634 2.75 10.26 -20.92
N ILE A 635 3.96 10.57 -20.44
CA ILE A 635 4.83 9.60 -19.76
C ILE A 635 4.23 9.25 -18.40
N THR A 636 3.88 10.25 -17.58
CA THR A 636 3.22 10.06 -16.28
C THR A 636 1.90 9.30 -16.40
N MET A 637 1.10 9.56 -17.44
CA MET A 637 -0.10 8.77 -17.76
C MET A 637 0.22 7.30 -18.07
N SER A 638 1.34 7.02 -18.74
CA SER A 638 1.80 5.65 -19.05
C SER A 638 2.26 4.90 -17.79
N THR A 639 3.08 5.55 -16.96
CA THR A 639 3.56 5.03 -15.68
C THR A 639 2.41 4.72 -14.74
N THR A 640 1.43 5.65 -14.64
CA THR A 640 0.22 5.48 -13.83
C THR A 640 -0.57 4.21 -14.20
N LEU A 641 -0.71 3.91 -15.49
CA LEU A 641 -1.33 2.65 -15.92
C LEU A 641 -0.43 1.45 -15.66
N HIS A 642 0.89 1.58 -15.84
CA HIS A 642 1.84 0.51 -15.61
C HIS A 642 1.76 0.01 -14.16
N SER A 643 1.85 0.89 -13.16
CA SER A 643 1.83 0.49 -11.75
C SER A 643 0.49 -0.05 -11.27
N VAL A 644 -0.64 0.36 -11.86
CA VAL A 644 -1.95 -0.29 -11.64
C VAL A 644 -1.91 -1.74 -12.12
N PHE A 645 -1.23 -1.99 -13.23
CA PHE A 645 -1.07 -3.30 -13.82
C PHE A 645 -0.01 -4.18 -13.14
N GLU A 646 0.99 -3.60 -12.49
CA GLU A 646 1.94 -4.32 -11.63
C GLU A 646 1.25 -4.91 -10.38
N VAL A 647 0.38 -4.14 -9.71
CA VAL A 647 -0.45 -4.67 -8.59
C VAL A 647 -1.29 -5.86 -9.03
N LEU A 648 -1.79 -5.82 -10.27
CA LEU A 648 -2.58 -6.90 -10.84
C LEU A 648 -1.74 -8.15 -11.13
N ASP A 649 -0.48 -7.99 -11.57
CA ASP A 649 0.45 -9.10 -11.78
C ASP A 649 0.85 -9.77 -10.47
N ASP A 650 1.23 -8.99 -9.46
CA ASP A 650 1.55 -9.51 -8.11
C ASP A 650 0.37 -10.31 -7.53
N ARG A 651 -0.87 -9.84 -7.75
CA ARG A 651 -2.08 -10.58 -7.36
C ARG A 651 -2.26 -11.88 -8.15
N ILE A 652 -2.06 -11.86 -9.47
CA ILE A 652 -2.15 -13.06 -10.32
C ILE A 652 -1.08 -14.08 -9.92
N GLU A 653 0.17 -13.68 -9.68
CA GLU A 653 1.25 -14.57 -9.25
C GLU A 653 0.97 -15.19 -7.87
N GLY A 654 0.47 -14.39 -6.92
CA GLY A 654 0.05 -14.87 -5.61
C GLY A 654 -1.06 -15.93 -5.69
N LEU A 655 -2.14 -15.62 -6.40
CA LEU A 655 -3.26 -16.56 -6.61
C LEU A 655 -2.82 -17.82 -7.36
N ALA A 656 -1.99 -17.69 -8.40
CA ALA A 656 -1.46 -18.83 -9.15
C ALA A 656 -0.60 -19.74 -8.25
N SER A 657 0.16 -19.15 -7.32
CA SER A 657 0.97 -19.89 -6.34
C SER A 657 0.10 -20.65 -5.33
N LEU A 658 -0.97 -20.04 -4.82
CA LEU A 658 -1.97 -20.70 -3.97
C LEU A 658 -2.68 -21.85 -4.72
N PHE A 659 -3.09 -21.64 -5.98
CA PHE A 659 -3.76 -22.68 -6.77
C PHE A 659 -2.85 -23.87 -7.09
N ARG A 660 -1.54 -23.64 -7.30
CA ARG A 660 -0.53 -24.71 -7.42
C ARG A 660 -0.42 -25.55 -6.14
N GLN A 661 -0.34 -24.89 -4.98
CA GLN A 661 -0.27 -25.56 -3.67
C GLN A 661 -1.54 -26.38 -3.38
N ALA A 662 -2.72 -25.87 -3.77
CA ALA A 662 -3.99 -26.58 -3.65
C ALA A 662 -4.21 -27.69 -4.69
N HIS A 663 -3.21 -28.01 -5.52
CA HIS A 663 -3.28 -28.96 -6.64
C HIS A 663 -4.47 -28.73 -7.59
N ALA A 664 -4.89 -27.48 -7.77
CA ALA A 664 -6.03 -27.12 -8.60
C ALA A 664 -5.62 -26.91 -10.06
N ASP A 665 -6.55 -27.14 -10.99
CA ASP A 665 -6.40 -26.61 -12.36
C ASP A 665 -6.43 -25.08 -12.32
N ILE A 666 -5.25 -24.49 -12.50
CA ILE A 666 -5.03 -23.04 -12.43
C ILE A 666 -5.88 -22.32 -13.49
N ARG A 667 -5.99 -22.89 -14.70
CA ARG A 667 -6.77 -22.30 -15.81
C ARG A 667 -8.26 -22.30 -15.48
N GLY A 668 -8.82 -23.44 -15.09
CA GLY A 668 -10.22 -23.56 -14.67
C GLY A 668 -10.57 -22.74 -13.43
N ARG A 669 -9.60 -22.50 -12.52
CA ARG A 669 -9.76 -21.59 -11.38
C ARG A 669 -9.90 -20.14 -11.83
N PHE A 670 -8.89 -19.57 -12.51
CA PHE A 670 -8.95 -18.18 -12.97
C PHE A 670 -10.07 -17.92 -13.97
N GLY A 671 -10.45 -18.92 -14.78
CA GLY A 671 -11.59 -18.81 -15.68
C GLY A 671 -12.92 -18.55 -14.97
N ASN A 672 -13.07 -18.95 -13.69
CA ASN A 672 -14.28 -18.73 -12.89
C ASN A 672 -14.12 -17.64 -11.82
N PHE A 673 -12.92 -17.48 -11.27
CA PHE A 673 -12.60 -16.47 -10.25
C PHE A 673 -12.81 -15.05 -10.77
N ALA A 674 -13.44 -14.18 -9.98
CA ALA A 674 -13.73 -12.79 -10.31
C ALA A 674 -14.30 -12.63 -11.74
N PHE A 675 -15.28 -13.46 -12.07
CA PHE A 675 -15.95 -13.53 -13.38
C PHE A 675 -15.01 -13.75 -14.58
N GLY A 676 -13.85 -14.38 -14.37
CA GLY A 676 -12.87 -14.65 -15.41
C GLY A 676 -11.91 -13.49 -15.70
N MET A 677 -11.97 -12.37 -14.98
CA MET A 677 -11.21 -11.16 -15.31
C MET A 677 -9.69 -11.41 -15.39
N LEU A 678 -9.15 -12.30 -14.53
CA LEU A 678 -7.73 -12.62 -14.43
C LEU A 678 -7.28 -13.78 -15.34
N SER A 679 -8.17 -14.34 -16.17
CA SER A 679 -7.87 -15.57 -16.96
C SER A 679 -6.93 -15.37 -18.16
N TYR A 680 -6.60 -14.13 -18.54
CA TYR A 680 -5.85 -13.86 -19.77
C TYR A 680 -4.36 -14.22 -19.69
N ASP A 681 -3.73 -14.14 -18.51
CA ASP A 681 -2.28 -14.25 -18.35
C ASP A 681 -1.74 -15.68 -18.56
N ILE A 682 -2.60 -16.69 -18.31
CA ILE A 682 -2.26 -18.10 -18.53
C ILE A 682 -2.31 -18.47 -20.03
N ASP A 683 -3.17 -17.80 -20.79
CA ASP A 683 -3.54 -18.22 -22.15
C ASP A 683 -2.94 -17.35 -23.26
N VAL A 684 -2.55 -16.10 -22.96
CA VAL A 684 -2.17 -15.11 -23.98
C VAL A 684 -0.82 -14.45 -23.67
N ARG A 685 0.25 -15.26 -23.67
CA ARG A 685 1.64 -14.74 -23.72
C ARG A 685 2.01 -14.14 -25.08
N VAL A 686 1.12 -14.21 -26.07
CA VAL A 686 1.30 -13.64 -27.42
C VAL A 686 0.01 -12.95 -27.82
N ARG A 687 0.06 -11.63 -27.98
CA ARG A 687 -1.01 -10.81 -28.57
C ARG A 687 -1.33 -11.34 -29.98
N ASP A 688 -2.56 -11.78 -30.21
CA ASP A 688 -3.08 -11.97 -31.58
C ASP A 688 -3.96 -10.75 -31.94
N PRO A 689 -3.48 -9.85 -32.83
CA PRO A 689 -4.23 -8.66 -33.23
C PRO A 689 -5.62 -8.96 -33.82
N LYS A 690 -5.87 -10.18 -34.32
CA LYS A 690 -7.18 -10.58 -34.85
C LYS A 690 -8.27 -10.64 -33.79
N HIS A 691 -7.89 -10.82 -32.53
CA HIS A 691 -8.82 -10.86 -31.40
C HIS A 691 -8.98 -9.51 -30.69
N ASN A 692 -8.34 -8.44 -31.17
CA ASN A 692 -8.43 -7.12 -30.54
C ASN A 692 -9.85 -6.55 -30.65
N THR A 693 -10.47 -6.34 -29.49
CA THR A 693 -11.84 -5.83 -29.35
C THR A 693 -11.95 -4.31 -29.24
N LEU A 694 -10.89 -3.55 -28.90
CA LEU A 694 -10.98 -2.12 -28.59
C LEU A 694 -11.68 -1.30 -29.69
N CYS A 695 -11.29 -1.51 -30.95
CA CYS A 695 -11.84 -0.78 -32.10
C CYS A 695 -13.10 -1.42 -32.72
N THR A 696 -13.39 -2.69 -32.39
CA THR A 696 -14.44 -3.49 -33.05
C THR A 696 -15.65 -3.75 -32.15
N TRP A 697 -15.50 -3.54 -30.84
CA TRP A 697 -16.56 -3.73 -29.86
C TRP A 697 -17.75 -2.83 -30.11
N GLN A 698 -18.95 -3.41 -30.03
CA GLN A 698 -20.23 -2.72 -30.10
C GLN A 698 -21.04 -3.05 -28.84
N PRO A 699 -21.80 -2.09 -28.27
CA PRO A 699 -22.71 -2.38 -27.18
C PRO A 699 -23.79 -3.39 -27.62
N PRO A 700 -24.22 -4.31 -26.74
CA PRO A 700 -25.22 -5.31 -27.06
C PRO A 700 -26.56 -4.66 -27.44
N ARG A 701 -27.11 -5.05 -28.60
CA ARG A 701 -28.39 -4.56 -29.15
C ARG A 701 -29.58 -5.13 -28.38
N ASN A 702 -29.83 -4.66 -27.15
CA ASN A 702 -30.93 -5.13 -26.30
C ASN A 702 -31.85 -3.98 -25.86
N PRO A 703 -33.18 -4.06 -26.12
CA PRO A 703 -34.16 -3.05 -25.69
C PRO A 703 -34.14 -2.74 -24.18
N TYR A 704 -33.78 -3.70 -23.32
CA TYR A 704 -33.74 -3.47 -21.87
C TYR A 704 -32.45 -2.76 -21.43
N HIS A 705 -31.36 -2.87 -22.19
CA HIS A 705 -30.20 -1.99 -21.98
C HIS A 705 -30.49 -0.55 -22.42
N HIS A 706 -31.47 -0.27 -23.29
CA HIS A 706 -31.75 1.11 -23.68
C HIS A 706 -32.16 2.00 -22.50
N GLY A 707 -32.91 1.47 -21.52
CA GLY A 707 -33.23 2.23 -20.29
C GLY A 707 -32.02 2.50 -19.40
N PHE A 708 -31.11 1.52 -19.28
CA PHE A 708 -29.90 1.59 -18.44
C PHE A 708 -28.74 2.35 -19.12
N VAL A 709 -28.73 2.37 -20.46
CA VAL A 709 -27.71 3.04 -21.27
C VAL A 709 -28.13 4.47 -21.63
N SER A 710 -29.42 4.78 -21.81
CA SER A 710 -29.87 6.16 -22.13
C SER A 710 -29.66 7.13 -20.97
N THR A 711 -30.00 6.76 -19.73
CA THR A 711 -29.70 7.60 -18.55
C THR A 711 -28.19 7.79 -18.36
N VAL A 712 -27.38 6.80 -18.72
CA VAL A 712 -25.90 6.89 -18.71
C VAL A 712 -25.33 7.66 -19.91
N LEU A 713 -26.11 7.86 -20.98
CA LEU A 713 -25.72 8.65 -22.16
C LEU A 713 -25.99 10.15 -21.94
N ASP A 714 -27.15 10.50 -21.36
CA ASP A 714 -27.56 11.90 -21.21
C ASP A 714 -26.75 12.65 -20.14
N GLU A 715 -26.20 11.95 -19.14
CA GLU A 715 -25.42 12.55 -18.04
C GLU A 715 -23.93 12.79 -18.40
N GLN A 716 -23.45 12.33 -19.56
CA GLN A 716 -22.03 12.40 -19.96
C GLN A 716 -21.76 13.18 -21.26
N LEU A 717 -22.78 13.81 -21.86
CA LEU A 717 -22.66 14.63 -23.07
C LEU A 717 -22.58 16.15 -22.79
N GLN A 718 -22.24 16.53 -21.56
CA GLN A 718 -21.73 17.88 -21.31
C GLN A 718 -20.32 18.02 -21.90
N ASP A 719 -20.14 19.05 -22.72
CA ASP A 719 -18.87 19.46 -23.35
C ASP A 719 -17.71 19.37 -22.33
N PRO A 720 -16.58 18.69 -22.63
CA PRO A 720 -15.41 18.64 -21.74
C PRO A 720 -14.94 20.03 -21.26
N LEU A 721 -15.13 21.07 -22.07
CA LEU A 721 -14.82 22.46 -21.74
C LEU A 721 -15.86 23.11 -20.81
N SER A 722 -17.07 22.56 -20.69
CA SER A 722 -18.13 23.05 -19.80
C SER A 722 -17.91 22.64 -18.34
N VAL A 723 -17.31 21.47 -18.09
CA VAL A 723 -16.91 21.01 -16.74
C VAL A 723 -15.89 21.96 -16.10
N LEU A 724 -15.04 22.60 -16.91
CA LEU A 724 -14.12 23.66 -16.47
C LEU A 724 -14.77 25.05 -16.36
N LYS A 725 -15.97 25.27 -16.91
CA LYS A 725 -16.68 26.56 -16.92
C LYS A 725 -17.85 26.63 -15.94
N HIS A 726 -18.16 25.56 -15.21
CA HIS A 726 -19.25 25.50 -14.22
C HIS A 726 -18.74 25.23 -12.81
N GLN A 727 -17.82 26.09 -12.35
CA GLN A 727 -17.69 26.41 -10.92
C GLN A 727 -18.46 27.71 -10.63
N PRO A 728 -19.10 27.84 -9.46
CA PRO A 728 -19.99 28.97 -9.17
C PRO A 728 -19.20 30.28 -9.07
N THR A 729 -19.49 31.24 -9.96
CA THR A 729 -19.00 32.61 -9.83
C THR A 729 -19.69 33.29 -8.64
N LEU A 730 -18.98 33.38 -7.52
CA LEU A 730 -19.41 34.16 -6.34
C LEU A 730 -19.31 35.67 -6.61
N SER A 731 -20.28 36.21 -7.36
CA SER A 731 -20.52 37.65 -7.41
C SER A 731 -21.39 38.09 -6.22
N GLY A 732 -20.78 38.14 -5.03
CA GLY A 732 -21.45 38.52 -3.79
C GLY A 732 -20.44 38.92 -2.71
N SER A 733 -20.37 40.21 -2.39
CA SER A 733 -19.52 40.74 -1.32
C SER A 733 -19.98 40.28 0.06
N ILE A 734 -19.08 39.72 0.86
CA ILE A 734 -18.79 40.04 2.29
C ILE A 734 -17.56 39.21 2.71
N ALA A 735 -16.72 39.77 3.59
CA ALA A 735 -15.45 39.18 4.01
C ALA A 735 -15.60 38.26 5.24
N ASP A 736 -14.94 37.09 5.21
CA ASP A 736 -13.86 36.74 6.15
C ASP A 736 -13.23 35.37 5.81
N SER A 737 -11.92 35.23 6.08
CA SER A 737 -11.08 34.00 6.16
C SER A 737 -11.13 32.91 5.06
N ASP A 738 -9.93 32.42 4.73
CA ASP A 738 -9.58 31.26 3.88
C ASP A 738 -9.69 31.45 2.36
N VAL A 739 -8.52 31.68 1.74
CA VAL A 739 -8.33 31.88 0.30
C VAL A 739 -7.86 30.57 -0.34
N ASP A 740 -8.65 30.04 -1.28
CA ASP A 740 -8.32 28.86 -2.08
C ASP A 740 -7.04 29.04 -2.91
N ILE A 741 -5.96 28.36 -2.48
CA ILE A 741 -4.64 28.38 -3.13
C ILE A 741 -4.70 27.79 -4.55
N TRP A 742 -5.69 26.93 -4.84
CA TRP A 742 -5.86 26.27 -6.14
C TRP A 742 -6.16 27.26 -7.28
N HIS A 743 -6.92 28.32 -7.02
CA HIS A 743 -7.28 29.32 -8.04
C HIS A 743 -6.10 30.21 -8.45
N LEU A 744 -5.14 30.48 -7.55
CA LEU A 744 -3.90 31.16 -7.92
C LEU A 744 -2.97 30.25 -8.73
N TYR A 745 -2.86 28.96 -8.37
CA TYR A 745 -1.88 28.06 -8.97
C TYR A 745 -2.13 27.80 -10.46
N VAL A 746 -3.38 27.56 -10.86
CA VAL A 746 -3.75 27.38 -12.28
C VAL A 746 -3.59 28.68 -13.08
N ALA A 747 -3.91 29.83 -12.47
CA ALA A 747 -3.71 31.13 -13.11
C ALA A 747 -2.22 31.44 -13.35
N LEU A 748 -1.35 31.18 -12.37
CA LEU A 748 0.10 31.41 -12.48
C LEU A 748 0.76 30.46 -13.51
N LYS A 749 0.39 29.17 -13.56
CA LYS A 749 0.93 28.25 -14.58
C LYS A 749 0.60 28.69 -16.01
N LEU A 750 -0.57 29.31 -16.23
CA LEU A 750 -1.00 29.79 -17.56
C LEU A 750 -0.48 31.20 -17.91
N PHE A 751 -0.29 32.09 -16.93
CA PHE A 751 0.25 33.44 -17.17
C PHE A 751 1.77 33.47 -17.36
N SER A 752 2.52 32.48 -16.84
CA SER A 752 3.99 32.48 -16.94
C SER A 752 4.55 32.31 -18.36
N PHE A 753 3.74 31.88 -19.34
CA PHE A 753 4.20 31.59 -20.71
C PHE A 753 3.81 32.65 -21.76
N SER A 754 3.04 33.68 -21.40
CA SER A 754 2.48 34.66 -22.36
C SER A 754 3.21 36.02 -22.42
N HIS A 755 4.29 36.21 -21.65
CA HIS A 755 5.03 37.49 -21.60
C HIS A 755 6.56 37.38 -21.61
N ILE A 756 7.12 36.68 -22.61
CA ILE A 756 8.56 36.81 -22.97
C ILE A 756 8.78 37.21 -24.45
N SER A 757 7.81 36.98 -25.35
CA SER A 757 7.98 37.22 -26.79
C SER A 757 7.30 38.50 -27.29
N LEU A 758 7.63 39.69 -26.75
CA LEU A 758 7.25 40.98 -27.36
C LEU A 758 7.97 42.25 -26.80
N PHE A 759 9.28 42.21 -26.55
CA PHE A 759 10.11 43.44 -26.43
C PHE A 759 11.61 43.18 -26.64
N SER A 760 12.07 43.20 -27.90
CA SER A 760 13.42 43.62 -28.28
C SER A 760 13.46 43.87 -29.79
N LEU A 761 13.78 45.10 -30.16
CA LEU A 761 14.16 45.54 -31.50
C LEU A 761 15.59 46.09 -31.39
#